data_AF-A0AAU5LH96-F1
#
_entry.id   AF-A0AAU5LH96-F1
#
_cell.length_a   1.000
_cell.length_b   1.000
_cell.length_c   1.000
_cell.angle_alpha   90.00
_cell.angle_beta   90.00
_cell.angle_gamma   90.00
#
_symmetry.space_group_name_H-M   'P 1'
#
loop_
_entity.id
_entity.type
_entity.pdbx_description
1 polymer ?
#
loop_
_entity_poly.entity_id
_entity_poly.type
_entity_poly.pdbx_seq_one_letter_code
_entity_poly.pdbx_strand_id
1 'polypeptide(L)'
;MFPGWGRSRPIAFATALVLAGQAFAAGPSMAADPAGTVDVNRIPSPTPVIEVLGASPEGVLYHAYESGTNPLDGVTMLKPTGQPSYEVSSDFKYLKGDKIFDGAGKYLMIGSTTERTCTSVPAPARPRDQNGASYTPFGWLAENGQWITADANGCRVTGQGPVIGAYELAAADESGYVTASTEGGGFVYPTYHSYAAPDQPKAIDTGGHSAYAYGFALDGSVVTWAERDTNSVGDGYVIRSSTTGAPATVTSVAGVVDNTAIIGSATGWAACKSSSATCKAGSISTAGVVTEALGSRSLASDGSRFLVDTYGSSPGVDAATVVDGNHWTRVETVVLPPVSYAVSLGAGVVSYIDSQGFSRRPFTKSGSTISLGGPTKVTYSGEYRVSRDGRRTAYLDQDDDLWLITDDGVKTRVFDAVGIVAVVQTENEAPFQLSGHRLLWIKSVYPSSGCSPVACDPEYERAMLYDLRTGVNTDLGEYVDGKQFALWGNYLAYSEASGRILRKDLSSGAVVEVKAAGPRVAGLDVNGTIVAWSTCVLADGDPCRVSKVGYRVVSGTFEPAELTSEHSNQVSLTGGYLAFTTSAEFRDAPVFLKTVKLGVAGMSTVGQLGRNSWASVMFEAFDETVGWIGTDGVTRLTPLAAFTARPRYLGNATGAASFPLNSSWILELPISKALPTCTVTIKSGTTVKRTIPCTTSVGAARAVWNGRDTAGNLVAKGTYSWTLTGSDADGGLLWWNGSANPISGSVTVT
;
A
#
# COMPACT_ATOMS: atom_id res chain seq x y z
N MET A 1 -5.18 -35.49 -79.74
CA MET A 1 -5.83 -36.79 -80.01
C MET A 1 -4.89 -37.87 -79.49
N PHE A 2 -5.37 -38.72 -78.56
CA PHE A 2 -4.72 -39.92 -78.00
C PHE A 2 -3.48 -39.74 -77.08
N PRO A 3 -3.25 -40.67 -76.13
CA PRO A 3 -3.09 -40.37 -74.71
C PRO A 3 -1.83 -41.06 -74.11
N GLY A 4 -1.66 -41.04 -72.79
CA GLY A 4 -0.77 -42.00 -72.13
C GLY A 4 -0.27 -41.55 -70.76
N TRP A 5 -1.01 -41.96 -69.72
CA TRP A 5 -0.57 -41.89 -68.34
C TRP A 5 0.60 -42.86 -68.06
N GLY A 6 1.61 -42.38 -67.35
CA GLY A 6 2.62 -43.19 -66.68
C GLY A 6 3.10 -42.48 -65.42
N ARG A 7 2.58 -42.90 -64.26
CA ARG A 7 2.96 -42.38 -62.94
C ARG A 7 4.28 -43.02 -62.49
N SER A 8 5.28 -42.19 -62.19
CA SER A 8 6.45 -42.54 -61.39
C SER A 8 6.58 -41.51 -60.26
N ARG A 9 6.46 -41.97 -59.01
CA ARG A 9 6.70 -41.16 -57.80
C ARG A 9 8.18 -41.25 -57.43
N PRO A 10 8.88 -40.13 -57.17
CA PRO A 10 10.01 -40.11 -56.28
C PRO A 10 9.55 -39.79 -54.85
N ILE A 11 10.09 -40.54 -53.89
CA ILE A 11 9.98 -40.30 -52.45
C ILE A 11 10.83 -39.06 -52.15
N ALA A 12 10.20 -37.96 -51.80
CA ALA A 12 10.85 -36.78 -51.23
C ALA A 12 10.77 -36.87 -49.70
N PHE A 13 11.94 -37.00 -49.06
CA PHE A 13 12.10 -36.74 -47.63
C PHE A 13 11.87 -35.25 -47.38
N ALA A 14 10.73 -34.90 -46.78
CA ALA A 14 10.49 -33.57 -46.23
C ALA A 14 10.71 -33.65 -44.71
N THR A 15 11.88 -33.21 -44.26
CA THR A 15 12.16 -32.96 -42.85
C THR A 15 11.40 -31.72 -42.43
N ALA A 16 10.24 -31.89 -41.80
CA ALA A 16 9.50 -30.81 -41.18
C ALA A 16 10.23 -30.39 -39.89
N LEU A 17 10.94 -29.25 -39.95
CA LEU A 17 11.47 -28.58 -38.78
C LEU A 17 10.30 -27.95 -38.02
N VAL A 18 9.84 -28.61 -36.96
CA VAL A 18 8.90 -28.04 -36.00
C VAL A 18 9.65 -27.03 -35.13
N LEU A 19 9.61 -25.75 -35.52
CA LEU A 19 9.97 -24.64 -34.64
C LEU A 19 8.84 -24.51 -33.61
N ALA A 20 8.98 -25.21 -32.48
CA ALA A 20 8.22 -24.92 -31.27
C ALA A 20 8.71 -23.58 -30.71
N GLY A 21 8.16 -22.48 -31.21
CA GLY A 21 8.26 -21.18 -30.57
C GLY A 21 7.51 -21.23 -29.25
N GLN A 22 8.21 -21.49 -28.16
CA GLN A 22 7.70 -21.19 -26.83
C GLN A 22 7.55 -19.67 -26.76
N ALA A 23 6.31 -19.19 -26.90
CA ALA A 23 5.96 -17.82 -26.55
C ALA A 23 6.22 -17.67 -25.05
N PHE A 24 7.33 -17.03 -24.69
CA PHE A 24 7.56 -16.60 -23.32
C PHE A 24 6.41 -15.66 -22.95
N ALA A 25 5.58 -16.08 -22.00
CA ALA A 25 4.54 -15.23 -21.44
C ALA A 25 5.24 -14.00 -20.85
N ALA A 26 5.02 -12.83 -21.45
CA ALA A 26 5.39 -11.58 -20.81
C ALA A 26 4.80 -11.59 -19.39
N GLY A 27 5.60 -11.22 -18.38
CA GLY A 27 5.09 -11.05 -17.03
C GLY A 27 3.85 -10.15 -17.06
N PRO A 28 2.89 -10.34 -16.13
CA PRO A 28 1.66 -9.57 -16.12
C PRO A 28 2.01 -8.08 -16.05
N SER A 29 1.84 -7.36 -17.15
CA SER A 29 1.95 -5.91 -17.16
C SER A 29 0.96 -5.38 -16.13
N MET A 30 1.41 -4.53 -15.20
CA MET A 30 0.51 -3.89 -14.24
C MET A 30 -0.68 -3.32 -15.01
N ALA A 31 -1.89 -3.73 -14.63
CA ALA A 31 -3.09 -3.23 -15.27
C ALA A 31 -3.10 -1.71 -15.08
N ALA A 32 -3.11 -0.96 -16.18
CA ALA A 32 -3.24 0.49 -16.10
C ALA A 32 -4.51 0.84 -15.32
N ASP A 33 -4.41 1.84 -14.43
CA ASP A 33 -5.56 2.31 -13.68
C ASP A 33 -6.69 2.73 -14.65
N PRO A 34 -7.98 2.57 -14.28
CA PRO A 34 -9.09 2.91 -15.15
C PRO A 34 -9.08 4.39 -15.49
N ALA A 35 -9.58 4.73 -16.69
CA ALA A 35 -9.76 6.13 -17.07
C ALA A 35 -10.63 6.87 -16.03
N GLY A 36 -10.19 8.06 -15.63
CA GLY A 36 -10.86 8.87 -14.59
C GLY A 36 -10.36 8.63 -13.17
N THR A 37 -9.38 7.74 -12.98
CA THR A 37 -8.72 7.53 -11.69
C THR A 37 -7.94 8.77 -11.26
N VAL A 38 -8.06 9.13 -9.98
CA VAL A 38 -7.34 10.24 -9.35
C VAL A 38 -6.66 9.79 -8.07
N ASP A 39 -5.44 10.29 -7.85
CA ASP A 39 -4.69 10.05 -6.62
C ASP A 39 -5.09 11.04 -5.52
N VAL A 40 -5.45 10.51 -4.35
CA VAL A 40 -6.04 11.27 -3.24
C VAL A 40 -4.97 11.92 -2.38
N ASN A 41 -3.85 11.24 -2.11
CA ASN A 41 -2.93 11.61 -1.04
C ASN A 41 -1.47 11.80 -1.47
N ARG A 42 -1.16 12.26 -2.69
CA ARG A 42 0.22 12.60 -3.10
C ARG A 42 0.81 13.85 -2.38
N ILE A 43 0.80 13.90 -1.05
CA ILE A 43 1.57 14.88 -0.27
C ILE A 43 2.90 14.22 0.09
N PRO A 44 4.06 14.77 -0.30
CA PRO A 44 5.38 14.18 -0.01
C PRO A 44 5.53 13.75 1.45
N SER A 45 5.95 12.49 1.70
CA SER A 45 6.38 12.05 3.03
C SER A 45 7.44 13.00 3.58
N PRO A 46 7.33 13.45 4.84
CA PRO A 46 8.24 14.46 5.38
C PRO A 46 9.67 13.94 5.57
N THR A 47 9.89 12.61 5.64
CA THR A 47 11.20 12.01 5.94
C THR A 47 11.38 10.62 5.30
N PRO A 48 11.47 10.50 3.97
CA PRO A 48 11.88 9.25 3.34
C PRO A 48 13.33 8.90 3.74
N VAL A 49 13.57 7.61 3.93
CA VAL A 49 14.90 7.02 3.99
C VAL A 49 15.30 6.57 2.60
N ILE A 50 16.51 6.91 2.19
CA ILE A 50 17.01 6.66 0.84
C ILE A 50 18.27 5.83 0.97
N GLU A 51 18.37 4.78 0.17
CA GLU A 51 19.54 3.92 0.07
C GLU A 51 20.00 3.88 -1.38
N VAL A 52 21.17 4.45 -1.66
CA VAL A 52 21.81 4.38 -2.97
C VAL A 52 22.34 2.97 -3.17
N LEU A 53 21.67 2.21 -4.03
CA LEU A 53 21.99 0.81 -4.33
C LEU A 53 23.13 0.67 -5.36
N GLY A 54 23.35 1.70 -6.17
CA GLY A 54 24.45 1.75 -7.12
C GLY A 54 24.36 2.94 -8.06
N ALA A 55 25.49 3.30 -8.67
CA ALA A 55 25.58 4.40 -9.62
C ALA A 55 26.54 4.06 -10.76
N SER A 56 26.35 4.74 -11.89
CA SER A 56 27.22 4.71 -13.07
C SER A 56 27.05 6.03 -13.84
N PRO A 57 27.85 6.27 -14.89
CA PRO A 57 27.62 7.42 -15.77
C PRO A 57 26.21 7.47 -16.38
N GLU A 58 25.54 6.32 -16.49
CA GLU A 58 24.22 6.17 -17.12
C GLU A 58 23.07 6.44 -16.15
N GLY A 59 23.29 6.42 -14.84
CA GLY A 59 22.26 6.74 -13.85
C GLY A 59 22.55 6.28 -12.43
N VAL A 60 21.54 6.42 -11.57
CA VAL A 60 21.55 5.96 -10.18
C VAL A 60 20.34 5.08 -9.89
N LEU A 61 20.59 3.95 -9.22
CA LEU A 61 19.56 3.09 -8.64
C LEU A 61 19.52 3.38 -7.15
N TYR A 62 18.33 3.70 -6.65
CA TYR A 62 18.13 3.95 -5.24
C TYR A 62 16.85 3.30 -4.76
N HIS A 63 16.83 2.93 -3.49
CA HIS A 63 15.67 2.42 -2.81
C HIS A 63 15.19 3.48 -1.82
N ALA A 64 13.89 3.75 -1.79
CA ALA A 64 13.32 4.77 -0.94
C ALA A 64 12.13 4.19 -0.17
N TYR A 65 12.15 4.34 1.15
CA TYR A 65 11.11 3.87 2.06
C TYR A 65 10.85 4.91 3.13
N GLU A 66 9.83 4.71 3.95
CA GLU A 66 9.52 5.63 5.03
C GLU A 66 10.32 5.31 6.29
N SER A 67 10.76 6.34 7.01
CA SER A 67 11.45 6.14 8.28
C SER A 67 10.55 5.38 9.27
N GLY A 68 11.04 4.26 9.80
CA GLY A 68 10.32 3.41 10.74
C GLY A 68 9.52 2.27 10.11
N THR A 69 9.40 2.20 8.78
CA THR A 69 8.84 1.03 8.09
C THR A 69 9.90 -0.02 7.83
N ASN A 70 9.47 -1.24 7.50
CA ASN A 70 10.39 -2.25 7.01
C ASN A 70 11.00 -1.74 5.69
N PRO A 71 12.34 -1.75 5.52
CA PRO A 71 12.96 -1.38 4.25
C PRO A 71 12.41 -2.18 3.06
N LEU A 72 11.89 -3.40 3.28
CA LEU A 72 11.27 -4.18 2.20
C LEU A 72 9.99 -3.56 1.63
N ASP A 73 9.36 -2.62 2.34
CA ASP A 73 8.11 -1.97 1.94
C ASP A 73 8.33 -0.70 1.08
N GLY A 74 9.59 -0.38 0.74
CA GLY A 74 9.92 0.78 -0.09
C GLY A 74 9.72 0.57 -1.58
N VAL A 75 10.00 1.63 -2.34
CA VAL A 75 10.05 1.61 -3.80
C VAL A 75 11.50 1.65 -4.27
N THR A 76 11.82 0.86 -5.30
CA THR A 76 13.10 0.94 -5.98
C THR A 76 12.95 1.80 -7.24
N MET A 77 13.78 2.83 -7.33
CA MET A 77 13.72 3.84 -8.37
C MET A 77 15.02 3.85 -9.16
N LEU A 78 14.89 3.88 -10.49
CA LEU A 78 16.00 4.10 -11.40
C LEU A 78 15.91 5.52 -11.96
N LYS A 79 17.00 6.29 -11.82
CA LYS A 79 17.16 7.64 -12.36
C LYS A 79 18.25 7.64 -13.43
N PRO A 80 17.89 7.55 -14.73
CA PRO A 80 18.85 7.69 -15.80
C PRO A 80 19.40 9.12 -15.87
N THR A 81 20.65 9.26 -16.31
CA THR A 81 21.29 10.56 -16.49
C THR A 81 20.51 11.42 -17.48
N GLY A 82 20.10 12.62 -17.05
CA GLY A 82 19.35 13.57 -17.88
C GLY A 82 17.89 13.21 -18.13
N GLN A 83 17.35 12.15 -17.50
CA GLN A 83 15.95 11.74 -17.63
C GLN A 83 15.22 11.76 -16.28
N PRO A 84 13.88 11.77 -16.26
CA PRO A 84 13.11 11.55 -15.04
C PRO A 84 13.35 10.15 -14.44
N SER A 85 13.24 10.02 -13.11
CA SER A 85 13.25 8.70 -12.47
C SER A 85 11.98 7.92 -12.77
N TYR A 86 12.08 6.59 -12.76
CA TYR A 86 10.94 5.67 -12.84
C TYR A 86 11.12 4.50 -11.87
N GLU A 87 10.00 3.93 -11.44
CA GLU A 87 9.98 2.77 -10.55
C GLU A 87 10.36 1.49 -11.30
N VAL A 88 11.13 0.61 -10.65
CA VAL A 88 11.49 -0.73 -11.11
C VAL A 88 11.15 -1.74 -10.02
N SER A 89 11.09 -3.03 -10.35
CA SER A 89 10.88 -4.08 -9.33
C SER A 89 11.86 -3.93 -8.17
N SER A 90 11.37 -4.09 -6.93
CA SER A 90 12.20 -4.07 -5.73
C SER A 90 13.20 -5.23 -5.65
N ASP A 91 13.04 -6.24 -6.52
CA ASP A 91 14.03 -7.30 -6.71
C ASP A 91 15.36 -6.73 -7.25
N PHE A 92 15.34 -5.65 -8.03
CA PHE A 92 16.56 -5.02 -8.56
C PHE A 92 17.34 -4.31 -7.45
N LYS A 93 18.54 -4.81 -7.16
CA LYS A 93 19.35 -4.38 -6.01
C LYS A 93 20.70 -3.81 -6.41
N TYR A 94 21.11 -3.93 -7.67
CA TYR A 94 22.47 -3.59 -8.10
C TYR A 94 22.44 -2.83 -9.41
N LEU A 95 23.25 -1.78 -9.53
CA LEU A 95 23.51 -1.08 -10.79
C LEU A 95 25.00 -1.17 -11.14
N LYS A 96 25.30 -1.60 -12.37
CA LYS A 96 26.66 -1.66 -12.94
C LYS A 96 26.61 -1.30 -14.42
N GLY A 97 27.36 -0.27 -14.82
CA GLY A 97 27.32 0.26 -16.19
C GLY A 97 25.92 0.72 -16.58
N ASP A 98 25.42 0.27 -17.72
CA ASP A 98 24.11 0.59 -18.28
C ASP A 98 23.00 -0.40 -17.85
N LYS A 99 23.20 -1.16 -16.76
CA LYS A 99 22.30 -2.25 -16.33
C LYS A 99 21.99 -2.21 -14.85
N ILE A 100 20.81 -2.70 -14.51
CA ILE A 100 20.43 -3.09 -13.15
C ILE A 100 20.16 -4.60 -13.05
N PHE A 101 20.42 -5.20 -11.89
CA PHE A 101 20.35 -6.65 -11.66
C PHE A 101 19.61 -7.01 -10.36
N ASP A 102 18.97 -8.18 -10.35
CA ASP A 102 18.09 -8.63 -9.27
C ASP A 102 18.73 -9.57 -8.23
N GLY A 103 19.98 -9.98 -8.42
CA GLY A 103 20.62 -11.00 -7.58
C GLY A 103 20.40 -12.46 -8.03
N ALA A 104 19.45 -12.72 -8.94
CA ALA A 104 19.03 -14.06 -9.37
C ALA A 104 19.20 -14.30 -10.89
N GLY A 105 19.81 -13.36 -11.62
CA GLY A 105 20.09 -13.49 -13.05
C GLY A 105 19.04 -12.86 -13.96
N LYS A 106 18.18 -11.98 -13.40
CA LYS A 106 17.44 -11.00 -14.19
C LYS A 106 18.21 -9.69 -14.28
N TYR A 107 17.99 -8.99 -15.38
CA TYR A 107 18.55 -7.66 -15.61
C TYR A 107 17.60 -6.78 -16.41
N LEU A 108 17.80 -5.47 -16.29
CA LEU A 108 17.13 -4.45 -17.08
C LEU A 108 18.17 -3.42 -17.54
N MET A 109 18.09 -3.03 -18.81
CA MET A 109 18.94 -1.98 -19.38
C MET A 109 18.39 -0.61 -18.99
N ILE A 110 19.24 0.34 -18.62
CA ILE A 110 18.82 1.70 -18.27
C ILE A 110 18.12 2.34 -19.48
N GLY A 111 16.95 2.94 -19.25
CA GLY A 111 16.10 3.50 -20.31
C GLY A 111 15.19 2.48 -21.01
N SER A 112 15.25 1.20 -20.63
CA SER A 112 14.30 0.17 -21.04
C SER A 112 13.32 -0.15 -19.89
N THR A 113 12.12 -0.62 -20.24
CA THR A 113 11.15 -1.22 -19.29
C THR A 113 11.06 -2.74 -19.46
N THR A 114 11.86 -3.33 -20.35
CA THR A 114 11.83 -4.76 -20.64
C THR A 114 12.83 -5.50 -19.76
N GLU A 115 12.30 -6.19 -18.75
CA GLU A 115 13.08 -7.13 -17.95
C GLU A 115 13.50 -8.36 -18.77
N ARG A 116 14.69 -8.87 -18.48
CA ARG A 116 15.26 -10.04 -19.16
C ARG A 116 15.74 -11.03 -18.11
N THR A 117 15.43 -12.31 -18.32
CA THR A 117 15.85 -13.40 -17.43
C THR A 117 16.80 -14.33 -18.16
N CYS A 118 17.88 -14.73 -17.50
CA CYS A 118 18.90 -15.59 -18.09
C CYS A 118 18.89 -16.98 -17.46
N THR A 119 18.17 -17.91 -18.09
CA THR A 119 17.99 -19.29 -17.61
C THR A 119 18.99 -20.28 -18.22
N SER A 120 19.66 -19.92 -19.32
CA SER A 120 20.57 -20.81 -20.07
C SER A 120 22.04 -20.67 -19.68
N VAL A 121 22.33 -19.87 -18.66
CA VAL A 121 23.69 -19.59 -18.16
C VAL A 121 23.70 -19.79 -16.64
N PRO A 122 24.86 -20.09 -16.03
CA PRO A 122 24.94 -20.19 -14.58
C PRO A 122 24.50 -18.90 -13.87
N ALA A 123 23.93 -19.07 -12.69
CA ALA A 123 23.54 -17.97 -11.82
C ALA A 123 24.77 -17.15 -11.37
N PRO A 124 24.55 -15.88 -10.98
CA PRO A 124 25.57 -15.05 -10.35
C PRO A 124 26.23 -15.74 -9.15
N ALA A 125 27.53 -15.55 -9.01
CA ALA A 125 28.28 -16.03 -7.85
C ALA A 125 27.70 -15.42 -6.58
N ARG A 126 27.55 -16.22 -5.52
CA ARG A 126 27.13 -15.68 -4.22
C ARG A 126 28.27 -14.86 -3.64
N PRO A 127 28.12 -13.52 -3.55
CA PRO A 127 29.17 -12.69 -3.00
C PRO A 127 29.32 -12.91 -1.50
N ARG A 128 30.50 -12.58 -0.96
CA ARG A 128 30.79 -12.62 0.48
C ARG A 128 29.86 -11.70 1.26
N ASP A 129 29.65 -10.51 0.73
CA ASP A 129 28.77 -9.46 1.23
C ASP A 129 27.62 -9.19 0.25
N GLN A 130 26.52 -8.59 0.70
CA GLN A 130 25.33 -8.39 -0.13
C GLN A 130 25.47 -7.25 -1.17
N ASN A 131 26.68 -6.89 -1.58
CA ASN A 131 26.97 -5.64 -2.31
C ASN A 131 27.04 -5.80 -3.84
N GLY A 132 26.49 -6.88 -4.38
CA GLY A 132 26.45 -7.09 -5.84
C GLY A 132 27.83 -7.29 -6.46
N ALA A 133 28.81 -7.79 -5.70
CA ALA A 133 30.19 -8.02 -6.14
C ALA A 133 30.31 -8.96 -7.35
N SER A 134 29.29 -9.77 -7.63
CA SER A 134 29.19 -10.60 -8.82
C SER A 134 28.98 -9.82 -10.11
N TYR A 135 28.49 -8.58 -10.04
CA TYR A 135 28.05 -7.83 -11.21
C TYR A 135 29.10 -6.83 -11.71
N THR A 136 29.19 -6.73 -13.03
CA THR A 136 30.11 -5.87 -13.76
C THR A 136 29.35 -5.12 -14.86
N PRO A 137 29.95 -4.10 -15.51
CA PRO A 137 29.31 -3.45 -16.67
C PRO A 137 28.93 -4.42 -17.80
N PHE A 138 29.67 -5.53 -17.98
CA PHE A 138 29.35 -6.50 -19.02
C PHE A 138 28.29 -7.53 -18.60
N GLY A 139 28.05 -7.76 -17.30
CA GLY A 139 27.13 -8.78 -16.80
C GLY A 139 27.51 -9.29 -15.42
N TRP A 140 27.84 -10.57 -15.26
CA TRP A 140 28.26 -11.12 -13.96
C TRP A 140 29.26 -12.27 -14.05
N LEU A 141 29.84 -12.59 -12.89
CA LEU A 141 30.68 -13.77 -12.65
C LEU A 141 29.86 -14.87 -11.97
N ALA A 142 30.03 -16.11 -12.39
CA ALA A 142 29.42 -17.29 -11.77
C ALA A 142 30.42 -18.01 -10.84
N GLU A 143 29.92 -18.79 -9.87
CA GLU A 143 30.77 -19.46 -8.85
C GLU A 143 31.82 -20.40 -9.49
N ASN A 144 31.50 -20.96 -10.65
CA ASN A 144 32.39 -21.82 -11.44
C ASN A 144 33.44 -21.05 -12.24
N GLY A 145 33.56 -19.73 -12.07
CA GLY A 145 34.53 -18.88 -12.77
C GLY A 145 34.10 -18.40 -14.16
N GLN A 146 32.88 -18.74 -14.62
CA GLN A 146 32.38 -18.28 -15.92
C GLN A 146 32.03 -16.80 -15.90
N TRP A 147 32.34 -16.11 -17.00
CA TRP A 147 31.95 -14.71 -17.21
C TRP A 147 30.74 -14.66 -18.11
N ILE A 148 29.67 -14.08 -17.60
CA ILE A 148 28.40 -13.99 -18.28
C ILE A 148 28.26 -12.55 -18.78
N THR A 149 28.19 -12.39 -20.10
CA THR A 149 27.81 -11.12 -20.70
C THR A 149 26.30 -11.08 -20.86
N ALA A 150 25.68 -10.04 -20.29
CA ALA A 150 24.28 -9.69 -20.49
C ALA A 150 24.21 -8.50 -21.45
N ASP A 151 23.36 -8.53 -22.48
CA ASP A 151 23.16 -7.38 -23.37
C ASP A 151 21.75 -7.38 -23.99
N ALA A 152 21.51 -6.54 -25.00
CA ALA A 152 20.21 -6.49 -25.67
C ALA A 152 19.82 -7.80 -26.41
N ASN A 153 20.73 -8.77 -26.56
CA ASN A 153 20.48 -10.07 -27.20
C ASN A 153 20.35 -11.22 -26.19
N GLY A 154 20.40 -10.94 -24.89
CA GLY A 154 20.30 -11.95 -23.83
C GLY A 154 21.63 -12.19 -23.13
N CYS A 155 21.79 -13.36 -22.50
CA CYS A 155 23.00 -13.74 -21.80
C CYS A 155 23.79 -14.83 -22.52
N ARG A 156 25.12 -14.73 -22.47
CA ARG A 156 26.04 -15.75 -22.98
C ARG A 156 27.31 -15.81 -22.13
N VAL A 157 27.91 -16.99 -22.06
CA VAL A 157 29.25 -17.16 -21.49
C VAL A 157 30.26 -16.56 -22.48
N THR A 158 31.11 -15.64 -22.03
CA THR A 158 32.14 -14.97 -22.86
C THR A 158 33.56 -15.24 -22.42
N GLY A 159 33.76 -15.80 -21.23
CA GLY A 159 35.06 -16.24 -20.77
C GLY A 159 35.00 -17.13 -19.53
N GLN A 160 36.17 -17.50 -19.05
CA GLN A 160 36.38 -18.45 -17.96
C GLN A 160 37.63 -18.04 -17.19
N GLY A 161 37.48 -17.91 -15.87
CA GLY A 161 38.59 -17.84 -14.93
C GLY A 161 38.64 -19.07 -14.01
N PRO A 162 39.53 -19.07 -13.01
CA PRO A 162 39.50 -20.02 -11.90
C PRO A 162 38.13 -20.07 -11.21
N VAL A 163 37.83 -21.20 -10.58
CA VAL A 163 36.66 -21.35 -9.70
C VAL A 163 36.75 -20.32 -8.59
N ILE A 164 35.68 -19.57 -8.39
CA ILE A 164 35.60 -18.51 -7.37
C ILE A 164 35.24 -19.11 -6.02
N GLY A 165 34.36 -20.10 -5.98
CA GLY A 165 33.82 -20.63 -4.72
C GLY A 165 32.65 -19.81 -4.18
N ALA A 166 31.87 -20.41 -3.29
CA ALA A 166 30.72 -19.74 -2.68
C ALA A 166 31.20 -18.76 -1.60
N TYR A 167 30.68 -17.53 -1.61
CA TYR A 167 30.99 -16.48 -0.62
C TYR A 167 32.45 -16.01 -0.61
N GLU A 168 33.21 -16.29 -1.66
CA GLU A 168 34.60 -15.83 -1.78
C GLU A 168 34.71 -14.56 -2.63
N LEU A 169 33.73 -14.25 -3.49
CA LEU A 169 33.77 -13.05 -4.33
C LEU A 169 33.52 -11.79 -3.50
N ALA A 170 34.46 -10.85 -3.52
CA ALA A 170 34.41 -9.62 -2.74
C ALA A 170 34.11 -8.39 -3.60
N ALA A 171 34.70 -8.26 -4.80
CA ALA A 171 34.36 -7.19 -5.74
C ALA A 171 34.69 -7.60 -7.18
N ALA A 172 34.05 -6.98 -8.16
CA ALA A 172 34.37 -7.14 -9.58
C ALA A 172 34.09 -5.85 -10.36
N ASP A 173 34.83 -5.65 -11.43
CA ASP A 173 34.68 -4.55 -12.38
C ASP A 173 34.89 -5.05 -13.82
N GLU A 174 35.24 -4.16 -14.75
CA GLU A 174 35.54 -4.49 -16.15
C GLU A 174 36.97 -4.98 -16.40
N SER A 175 37.88 -4.86 -15.43
CA SER A 175 39.30 -5.22 -15.54
C SER A 175 39.63 -6.55 -14.85
N GLY A 176 38.91 -6.89 -13.78
CA GLY A 176 39.07 -8.13 -13.05
C GLY A 176 38.10 -8.29 -11.87
N TYR A 177 38.48 -9.15 -10.94
CA TYR A 177 37.73 -9.42 -9.72
C TYR A 177 38.64 -9.73 -8.54
N VAL A 178 38.10 -9.53 -7.34
CA VAL A 178 38.77 -9.78 -6.06
C VAL A 178 38.04 -10.92 -5.36
N THR A 179 38.79 -11.97 -5.03
CA THR A 179 38.35 -13.01 -4.10
C THR A 179 38.91 -12.70 -2.71
N ALA A 180 38.20 -13.09 -1.65
CA ALA A 180 38.62 -12.91 -0.27
C ALA A 180 38.34 -14.21 0.48
N SER A 181 39.36 -15.08 0.56
CA SER A 181 39.28 -16.30 1.35
C SER A 181 39.23 -15.98 2.84
N THR A 182 38.45 -16.75 3.60
CA THR A 182 38.37 -16.60 5.07
C THR A 182 39.24 -17.64 5.74
N GLU A 183 40.15 -17.21 6.61
CA GLU A 183 40.81 -18.10 7.55
C GLU A 183 40.11 -18.05 8.92
N GLY A 184 40.45 -19.00 9.80
CA GLY A 184 39.94 -19.00 11.17
C GLY A 184 40.18 -17.65 11.86
N GLY A 185 39.17 -17.18 12.62
CA GLY A 185 39.24 -15.90 13.33
C GLY A 185 38.69 -14.69 12.56
N GLY A 186 38.13 -14.88 11.36
CA GLY A 186 37.47 -13.80 10.60
C GLY A 186 38.42 -12.94 9.76
N PHE A 187 39.69 -13.34 9.65
CA PHE A 187 40.67 -12.71 8.78
C PHE A 187 40.40 -13.06 7.31
N VAL A 188 40.62 -12.07 6.44
CA VAL A 188 40.46 -12.22 4.99
C VAL A 188 41.77 -12.02 4.25
N TYR A 189 41.94 -12.68 3.11
CA TYR A 189 43.13 -12.49 2.27
C TYR A 189 42.69 -12.14 0.85
N PRO A 190 42.53 -10.84 0.55
CA PRO A 190 42.05 -10.41 -0.75
C PRO A 190 43.08 -10.73 -1.83
N THR A 191 42.62 -11.31 -2.93
CA THR A 191 43.42 -11.72 -4.08
C THR A 191 42.76 -11.21 -5.35
N TYR A 192 43.51 -10.49 -6.18
CA TYR A 192 43.04 -9.95 -7.44
C TYR A 192 43.31 -10.91 -8.61
N HIS A 193 42.32 -11.09 -9.46
CA HIS A 193 42.36 -11.84 -10.70
C HIS A 193 41.99 -10.91 -11.87
N SER A 194 42.94 -10.64 -12.77
CA SER A 194 42.63 -9.89 -14.00
C SER A 194 41.95 -10.79 -15.03
N TYR A 195 40.97 -10.28 -15.78
CA TYR A 195 40.39 -11.06 -16.88
C TYR A 195 41.39 -11.37 -18.00
N ALA A 196 42.46 -10.57 -18.13
CA ALA A 196 43.50 -10.84 -19.12
C ALA A 196 44.42 -12.02 -18.73
N ALA A 197 44.54 -12.33 -17.43
CA ALA A 197 45.40 -13.38 -16.90
C ALA A 197 44.84 -13.92 -15.57
N PRO A 198 43.67 -14.58 -15.58
CA PRO A 198 42.95 -14.92 -14.36
C PRO A 198 43.65 -16.02 -13.53
N ASP A 199 44.52 -16.82 -14.15
CA ASP A 199 45.36 -17.84 -13.53
C ASP A 199 46.63 -17.27 -12.85
N GLN A 200 46.84 -15.95 -12.90
CA GLN A 200 47.95 -15.26 -12.24
C GLN A 200 47.43 -14.33 -11.13
N PRO A 201 46.88 -14.89 -10.04
CA PRO A 201 46.38 -14.10 -8.93
C PRO A 201 47.47 -13.24 -8.31
N LYS A 202 47.08 -12.03 -7.86
CA LYS A 202 47.96 -11.12 -7.13
C LYS A 202 47.40 -10.90 -5.74
N ALA A 203 48.23 -11.18 -4.73
CA ALA A 203 47.88 -10.84 -3.36
C ALA A 203 47.72 -9.31 -3.22
N ILE A 204 46.66 -8.88 -2.57
CA ILE A 204 46.41 -7.48 -2.25
C ILE A 204 46.98 -7.24 -0.85
N ASP A 205 47.83 -6.21 -0.69
CA ASP A 205 48.31 -5.81 0.63
C ASP A 205 47.14 -5.31 1.47
N THR A 206 47.03 -5.79 2.71
CA THR A 206 45.96 -5.44 3.65
C THR A 206 46.39 -4.35 4.64
N GLY A 207 47.68 -4.00 4.69
CA GLY A 207 48.21 -3.09 5.69
C GLY A 207 48.05 -3.59 7.13
N GLY A 208 47.84 -4.91 7.31
CA GLY A 208 47.54 -5.51 8.62
C GLY A 208 46.05 -5.46 9.01
N HIS A 209 45.18 -4.94 8.14
CA HIS A 209 43.74 -4.81 8.37
C HIS A 209 42.94 -5.72 7.45
N SER A 210 42.72 -6.94 7.93
CA SER A 210 41.88 -7.92 7.25
C SER A 210 40.86 -8.63 8.11
N ALA A 211 40.66 -8.20 9.36
CA ALA A 211 39.67 -8.82 10.22
C ALA A 211 38.27 -8.30 9.86
N TYR A 212 37.28 -9.19 9.74
CA TYR A 212 35.88 -8.79 9.52
C TYR A 212 35.70 -7.80 8.35
N ALA A 213 36.41 -8.01 7.25
CA ALA A 213 36.34 -7.11 6.10
C ALA A 213 35.01 -7.22 5.34
N TYR A 214 34.47 -6.09 4.91
CA TYR A 214 33.23 -5.96 4.12
C TYR A 214 33.25 -4.66 3.29
N GLY A 215 32.21 -4.42 2.48
CA GLY A 215 32.05 -3.14 1.78
C GLY A 215 33.07 -2.95 0.67
N PHE A 216 33.46 -4.04 0.01
CA PHE A 216 34.51 -4.04 -1.01
C PHE A 216 34.07 -3.28 -2.26
N ALA A 217 34.99 -2.51 -2.85
CA ALA A 217 34.85 -1.89 -4.16
C ALA A 217 36.13 -2.06 -4.98
N LEU A 218 35.97 -2.18 -6.30
CA LEU A 218 37.05 -2.34 -7.27
C LEU A 218 36.83 -1.35 -8.41
N ASP A 219 37.87 -0.60 -8.76
CA ASP A 219 37.92 0.30 -9.92
C ASP A 219 39.32 0.28 -10.54
N GLY A 220 39.46 -0.53 -11.59
CA GLY A 220 40.68 -0.78 -12.34
C GLY A 220 41.80 -1.35 -11.48
N SER A 221 42.73 -0.48 -11.08
CA SER A 221 43.92 -0.87 -10.32
C SER A 221 43.81 -0.65 -8.81
N VAL A 222 42.66 -0.18 -8.35
CA VAL A 222 42.38 0.21 -6.97
C VAL A 222 41.30 -0.69 -6.39
N VAL A 223 41.54 -1.15 -5.17
CA VAL A 223 40.55 -1.87 -4.37
C VAL A 223 40.40 -1.17 -3.02
N THR A 224 39.16 -1.06 -2.54
CA THR A 224 38.85 -0.54 -1.21
C THR A 224 37.97 -1.50 -0.45
N TRP A 225 38.05 -1.48 0.88
CA TRP A 225 37.13 -2.18 1.77
C TRP A 225 37.12 -1.51 3.14
N ALA A 226 36.24 -1.97 3.99
CA ALA A 226 36.19 -1.57 5.38
C ALA A 226 36.49 -2.74 6.32
N GLU A 227 37.08 -2.41 7.46
CA GLU A 227 37.27 -3.31 8.60
C GLU A 227 36.62 -2.72 9.84
N ARG A 228 35.95 -3.57 10.62
CA ARG A 228 35.44 -3.20 11.93
C ARG A 228 36.57 -3.21 12.95
N ASP A 229 36.76 -2.11 13.68
CA ASP A 229 37.68 -2.11 14.82
C ASP A 229 37.12 -3.01 15.92
N THR A 230 37.86 -4.07 16.25
CA THR A 230 37.49 -5.03 17.29
C THR A 230 37.82 -4.51 18.70
N ASN A 231 38.66 -3.49 18.80
CA ASN A 231 39.07 -2.86 20.06
C ASN A 231 38.19 -1.66 20.42
N SER A 232 37.53 -1.02 19.44
CA SER A 232 36.62 0.11 19.65
C SER A 232 35.22 -0.19 19.13
N VAL A 233 34.24 -0.25 20.03
CA VAL A 233 32.83 -0.43 19.66
C VAL A 233 32.29 0.86 19.05
N GLY A 234 32.46 1.01 17.74
CA GLY A 234 31.88 2.12 16.98
C GLY A 234 32.86 2.90 16.13
N ASP A 235 34.09 2.43 15.95
CA ASP A 235 35.03 2.93 14.95
C ASP A 235 35.33 1.83 13.92
N GLY A 236 35.80 2.25 12.75
CA GLY A 236 36.17 1.36 11.66
C GLY A 236 37.38 1.89 10.90
N TYR A 237 37.90 1.06 10.01
CA TYR A 237 38.97 1.41 9.11
C TYR A 237 38.45 1.35 7.68
N VAL A 238 38.87 2.31 6.86
CA VAL A 238 38.76 2.25 5.41
C VAL A 238 40.14 1.98 4.85
N ILE A 239 40.26 0.90 4.09
CA ILE A 239 41.50 0.46 3.50
C ILE A 239 41.42 0.71 2.00
N ARG A 240 42.48 1.31 1.45
CA ARG A 240 42.68 1.49 0.02
C ARG A 240 43.98 0.83 -0.39
N SER A 241 43.92 -0.14 -1.28
CA SER A 241 45.07 -0.90 -1.76
C SER A 241 45.12 -0.94 -3.28
N SER A 242 46.17 -1.55 -3.83
CA SER A 242 46.34 -1.73 -5.26
C SER A 242 46.27 -3.20 -5.67
N THR A 243 45.66 -3.46 -6.82
CA THR A 243 45.69 -4.77 -7.48
C THR A 243 47.07 -5.15 -8.02
N THR A 244 48.05 -4.25 -7.91
CA THR A 244 49.44 -4.46 -8.34
C THR A 244 50.39 -4.83 -7.19
N GLY A 245 49.89 -4.87 -5.94
CA GLY A 245 50.71 -5.18 -4.75
C GLY A 245 51.41 -3.97 -4.13
N ALA A 246 51.03 -2.74 -4.51
CA ALA A 246 51.48 -1.55 -3.81
C ALA A 246 50.95 -1.52 -2.35
N PRO A 247 51.67 -0.89 -1.41
CA PRO A 247 51.25 -0.85 0.00
C PRO A 247 49.86 -0.25 0.19
N ALA A 248 49.10 -0.83 1.13
CA ALA A 248 47.78 -0.32 1.49
C ALA A 248 47.88 0.97 2.32
N THR A 249 46.93 1.87 2.08
CA THR A 249 46.65 3.01 2.94
C THR A 249 45.48 2.67 3.84
N VAL A 250 45.69 2.78 5.16
CA VAL A 250 44.67 2.52 6.18
C VAL A 250 44.28 3.84 6.83
N THR A 251 42.98 4.13 6.87
CA THR A 251 42.44 5.35 7.46
C THR A 251 41.37 5.00 8.47
N SER A 252 41.51 5.47 9.71
CA SER A 252 40.46 5.31 10.72
C SER A 252 39.33 6.31 10.48
N VAL A 253 38.09 5.84 10.62
CA VAL A 253 36.87 6.65 10.52
C VAL A 253 35.93 6.31 11.67
N ALA A 254 35.10 7.28 12.05
CA ALA A 254 34.12 7.09 13.10
C ALA A 254 32.87 6.38 12.54
N GLY A 255 32.46 5.29 13.18
CA GLY A 255 31.31 4.45 12.79
C GLY A 255 31.72 3.10 12.23
N VAL A 256 30.76 2.16 12.21
CA VAL A 256 30.91 0.93 11.44
C VAL A 256 30.61 1.32 10.00
N VAL A 257 31.65 1.41 9.17
CA VAL A 257 31.48 1.58 7.72
C VAL A 257 30.61 0.43 7.23
N ASP A 258 29.79 0.61 6.21
CA ASP A 258 29.04 -0.49 5.58
C ASP A 258 29.48 -0.63 4.11
N ASN A 259 29.74 0.50 3.44
CA ASN A 259 30.08 0.56 2.02
C ASN A 259 31.27 1.50 1.76
N THR A 260 32.07 1.15 0.74
CA THR A 260 33.09 2.03 0.16
C THR A 260 32.86 2.23 -1.33
N ALA A 261 33.35 3.34 -1.90
CA ALA A 261 33.38 3.54 -3.34
C ALA A 261 34.64 4.30 -3.77
N ILE A 262 34.97 4.25 -5.07
CA ILE A 262 36.18 4.84 -5.62
C ILE A 262 35.81 5.90 -6.67
N ILE A 263 36.44 7.07 -6.63
CA ILE A 263 36.49 8.01 -7.76
C ILE A 263 37.94 8.36 -8.02
N GLY A 264 38.51 7.84 -9.11
CA GLY A 264 39.93 8.04 -9.44
C GLY A 264 40.84 7.80 -8.23
N SER A 265 41.32 8.89 -7.63
CA SER A 265 42.29 8.86 -6.52
C SER A 265 41.69 8.94 -5.10
N ALA A 266 40.38 9.22 -4.95
CA ALA A 266 39.70 9.33 -3.67
C ALA A 266 38.91 8.05 -3.32
N THR A 267 38.70 7.81 -2.03
CA THR A 267 37.84 6.74 -1.50
C THR A 267 36.68 7.35 -0.74
N GLY A 268 35.45 7.03 -1.12
CA GLY A 268 34.25 7.36 -0.39
C GLY A 268 33.91 6.25 0.61
N TRP A 269 33.24 6.61 1.70
CA TRP A 269 32.76 5.67 2.72
C TRP A 269 31.40 6.12 3.27
N ALA A 270 30.58 5.17 3.71
CA ALA A 270 29.37 5.42 4.47
C ALA A 270 29.36 4.51 5.70
N ALA A 271 29.03 5.06 6.87
CA ALA A 271 29.08 4.37 8.15
C ALA A 271 27.89 4.74 9.03
N CYS A 272 27.43 3.80 9.84
CA CYS A 272 26.43 4.04 10.88
C CYS A 272 26.94 3.52 12.22
N LYS A 273 26.55 4.18 13.32
CA LYS A 273 26.53 3.49 14.63
C LYS A 273 25.21 2.72 14.69
N SER A 274 25.07 1.80 15.64
CA SER A 274 23.96 0.83 15.80
C SER A 274 22.51 1.34 15.69
N SER A 275 22.28 2.64 15.51
CA SER A 275 21.01 3.27 15.12
C SER A 275 21.21 4.23 13.94
N SER A 276 20.24 4.26 13.01
CA SER A 276 20.24 5.11 11.81
C SER A 276 20.40 6.61 12.07
N ALA A 277 20.07 7.09 13.27
CA ALA A 277 20.18 8.51 13.66
C ALA A 277 21.62 9.08 13.69
N THR A 278 22.63 8.24 13.47
CA THR A 278 24.05 8.62 13.58
C THR A 278 24.88 8.24 12.35
N CYS A 279 24.22 8.01 11.21
CA CYS A 279 24.92 7.69 9.98
C CYS A 279 25.73 8.89 9.46
N LYS A 280 26.85 8.59 8.81
CA LYS A 280 27.77 9.52 8.18
C LYS A 280 28.21 8.97 6.84
N ALA A 281 28.41 9.84 5.87
CA ALA A 281 29.23 9.51 4.70
C ALA A 281 30.41 10.47 4.62
N GLY A 282 31.47 10.05 3.97
CA GLY A 282 32.69 10.83 3.87
C GLY A 282 33.54 10.43 2.68
N SER A 283 34.65 11.16 2.52
CA SER A 283 35.65 10.83 1.52
C SER A 283 37.06 11.00 2.08
N ILE A 284 37.99 10.21 1.54
CA ILE A 284 39.39 10.18 1.90
C ILE A 284 40.17 10.53 0.66
N SER A 285 40.91 11.64 0.70
CA SER A 285 41.79 12.05 -0.39
C SER A 285 43.06 11.19 -0.45
N THR A 286 43.84 11.33 -1.51
CA THR A 286 45.17 10.69 -1.63
C THR A 286 46.15 11.05 -0.52
N ALA A 287 45.99 12.23 0.09
CA ALA A 287 46.79 12.68 1.22
C ALA A 287 46.30 12.11 2.56
N GLY A 288 45.28 11.25 2.57
CA GLY A 288 44.67 10.72 3.79
C GLY A 288 43.78 11.71 4.52
N VAL A 289 43.44 12.85 3.91
CA VAL A 289 42.52 13.83 4.50
C VAL A 289 41.11 13.25 4.46
N VAL A 290 40.51 13.09 5.64
CA VAL A 290 39.13 12.63 5.83
C VAL A 290 38.19 13.83 5.85
N THR A 291 37.15 13.78 5.03
CA THR A 291 35.98 14.66 5.10
C THR A 291 34.76 13.82 5.49
N GLU A 292 33.80 14.43 6.18
CA GLU A 292 32.55 13.77 6.56
C GLU A 292 31.36 14.71 6.42
N ALA A 293 30.20 14.12 6.17
CA ALA A 293 28.88 14.72 6.19
C ALA A 293 27.95 13.86 7.05
N LEU A 294 27.11 14.51 7.85
CA LEU A 294 26.14 13.83 8.70
C LEU A 294 24.91 13.43 7.90
N GLY A 295 24.28 12.34 8.31
CA GLY A 295 22.96 11.93 7.87
C GLY A 295 22.96 10.86 6.78
N SER A 296 23.99 10.75 5.94
CA SER A 296 24.02 9.79 4.84
C SER A 296 24.32 8.36 5.30
N ARG A 297 23.55 7.37 4.82
CA ARG A 297 23.68 5.94 5.15
C ARG A 297 24.35 5.12 4.06
N SER A 298 24.33 5.62 2.83
CA SER A 298 24.73 4.91 1.63
C SER A 298 25.59 5.80 0.73
N LEU A 299 26.47 5.17 -0.04
CA LEU A 299 27.31 5.86 -0.99
C LEU A 299 27.64 4.93 -2.14
N ALA A 300 27.58 5.46 -3.36
CA ALA A 300 28.04 4.81 -4.58
C ALA A 300 28.90 5.79 -5.40
N SER A 301 29.45 5.31 -6.52
CA SER A 301 30.26 6.12 -7.43
C SER A 301 29.79 5.94 -8.86
N ASP A 302 29.72 7.04 -9.64
CA ASP A 302 29.55 6.99 -11.09
C ASP A 302 30.89 6.95 -11.86
N GLY A 303 32.01 6.78 -11.14
CA GLY A 303 33.38 6.84 -11.65
C GLY A 303 33.97 8.26 -11.65
N SER A 304 33.13 9.29 -11.62
CA SER A 304 33.56 10.69 -11.59
C SER A 304 33.18 11.43 -10.31
N ARG A 305 32.11 11.00 -9.64
CA ARG A 305 31.52 11.60 -8.44
C ARG A 305 30.99 10.51 -7.51
N PHE A 306 30.98 10.82 -6.23
CA PHE A 306 30.22 10.07 -5.23
C PHE A 306 28.76 10.47 -5.29
N LEU A 307 27.87 9.50 -5.14
CA LEU A 307 26.43 9.68 -4.99
C LEU A 307 26.07 9.27 -3.56
N VAL A 308 25.45 10.17 -2.82
CA VAL A 308 25.06 9.98 -1.42
C VAL A 308 23.57 10.24 -1.24
N ASP A 309 22.93 9.48 -0.36
CA ASP A 309 21.61 9.79 0.16
C ASP A 309 21.68 10.96 1.14
N THR A 310 20.69 11.84 1.08
CA THR A 310 20.64 13.03 1.91
C THR A 310 19.27 13.20 2.53
N TYR A 311 19.26 13.63 3.79
CA TYR A 311 18.07 13.75 4.62
C TYR A 311 17.86 15.21 5.04
N GLY A 312 16.63 15.57 5.37
CA GLY A 312 16.28 16.92 5.81
C GLY A 312 15.05 17.45 5.09
N SER A 313 14.98 18.76 4.88
CA SER A 313 13.84 19.42 4.23
C SER A 313 13.70 19.14 2.72
N SER A 314 14.77 18.64 2.10
CA SER A 314 14.80 18.22 0.70
C SER A 314 15.53 16.89 0.61
N PRO A 315 14.93 15.79 1.05
CA PRO A 315 15.57 14.48 0.99
C PRO A 315 15.83 14.09 -0.47
N GLY A 316 16.94 13.40 -0.74
CA GLY A 316 17.30 13.08 -2.11
C GLY A 316 18.58 12.30 -2.29
N VAL A 317 19.02 12.24 -3.54
CA VAL A 317 20.35 11.78 -3.95
C VAL A 317 21.14 12.99 -4.42
N ASP A 318 22.30 13.19 -3.83
CA ASP A 318 23.22 14.27 -4.15
C ASP A 318 24.55 13.72 -4.68
N ALA A 319 25.18 14.46 -5.59
CA ALA A 319 26.47 14.13 -6.17
C ALA A 319 27.57 15.07 -5.67
N ALA A 320 28.75 14.52 -5.36
CA ALA A 320 29.90 15.31 -4.94
C ALA A 320 31.22 14.66 -5.35
N THR A 321 32.25 15.46 -5.63
CA THR A 321 33.63 14.96 -5.80
C THR A 321 34.37 14.83 -4.46
N VAL A 322 33.88 15.50 -3.42
CA VAL A 322 34.34 15.37 -2.03
C VAL A 322 33.11 15.37 -1.15
N VAL A 323 32.99 14.38 -0.25
CA VAL A 323 31.83 14.25 0.64
C VAL A 323 32.12 15.03 1.92
N ASP A 324 31.82 16.33 1.90
CA ASP A 324 32.09 17.30 3.00
C ASP A 324 30.83 18.04 3.50
N GLY A 325 29.66 17.76 2.91
CA GLY A 325 28.39 18.40 3.23
C GLY A 325 28.18 19.82 2.66
N ASN A 326 29.15 20.41 1.98
CA ASN A 326 29.09 21.80 1.52
C ASN A 326 29.04 21.97 -0.01
N HIS A 327 29.44 20.95 -0.77
CA HIS A 327 29.59 21.04 -2.23
C HIS A 327 28.83 19.96 -2.98
N TRP A 328 27.51 19.89 -2.74
CA TRP A 328 26.64 18.86 -3.27
C TRP A 328 25.80 19.37 -4.44
N THR A 329 25.66 18.55 -5.48
CA THR A 329 24.77 18.81 -6.61
C THR A 329 23.60 17.83 -6.56
N ARG A 330 22.39 18.36 -6.43
CA ARG A 330 21.17 17.56 -6.43
C ARG A 330 20.99 16.79 -7.73
N VAL A 331 20.95 15.46 -7.63
CA VAL A 331 20.66 14.55 -8.74
C VAL A 331 19.17 14.25 -8.79
N GLU A 332 18.58 13.92 -7.64
CA GLU A 332 17.17 13.57 -7.53
C GLU A 332 16.61 14.02 -6.19
N THR A 333 15.45 14.69 -6.21
CA THR A 333 14.71 14.99 -4.98
C THR A 333 13.69 13.89 -4.80
N VAL A 334 13.88 13.07 -3.77
CA VAL A 334 13.04 11.92 -3.55
C VAL A 334 11.80 12.36 -2.79
N VAL A 335 10.66 12.16 -3.44
CA VAL A 335 9.34 12.39 -2.88
C VAL A 335 8.64 11.04 -2.85
N LEU A 336 8.54 10.45 -1.66
CA LEU A 336 7.66 9.31 -1.48
C LEU A 336 6.23 9.81 -1.30
N PRO A 337 5.24 9.25 -2.02
CA PRO A 337 3.87 9.42 -1.57
C PRO A 337 3.74 8.85 -0.15
N PRO A 338 2.83 9.38 0.67
CA PRO A 338 2.58 8.82 1.98
C PRO A 338 1.87 7.48 1.81
N VAL A 339 2.31 6.49 2.56
CA VAL A 339 1.77 5.14 2.49
C VAL A 339 0.40 5.15 3.15
N SER A 340 -0.64 4.89 2.37
CA SER A 340 -2.01 4.76 2.87
C SER A 340 -2.19 3.42 3.56
N TYR A 341 -2.94 3.43 4.65
CA TYR A 341 -3.28 2.25 5.43
C TYR A 341 -4.78 1.95 5.45
N ALA A 342 -5.61 2.98 5.27
CA ALA A 342 -7.04 2.82 5.19
C ALA A 342 -7.68 3.87 4.30
N VAL A 343 -8.73 3.48 3.58
CA VAL A 343 -9.58 4.37 2.81
C VAL A 343 -11.03 4.13 3.19
N SER A 344 -11.80 5.21 3.34
CA SER A 344 -13.24 5.14 3.48
C SER A 344 -13.97 6.23 2.70
N LEU A 345 -15.10 5.87 2.10
CA LEU A 345 -15.90 6.72 1.25
C LEU A 345 -17.22 7.10 1.91
N GLY A 346 -17.57 8.37 1.81
CA GLY A 346 -18.94 8.84 1.99
C GLY A 346 -19.37 9.68 0.78
N ALA A 347 -20.64 10.06 0.74
CA ALA A 347 -21.14 10.91 -0.34
C ALA A 347 -20.33 12.22 -0.42
N GLY A 348 -19.54 12.35 -1.50
CA GLY A 348 -18.76 13.54 -1.83
C GLY A 348 -17.49 13.79 -1.02
N VAL A 349 -17.04 12.84 -0.19
CA VAL A 349 -15.81 12.97 0.59
C VAL A 349 -15.13 11.62 0.78
N VAL A 350 -13.82 11.57 0.54
CA VAL A 350 -12.96 10.44 0.90
C VAL A 350 -12.23 10.76 2.20
N SER A 351 -12.22 9.80 3.12
CA SER A 351 -11.40 9.79 4.32
C SER A 351 -10.29 8.75 4.13
N TYR A 352 -9.08 9.06 4.53
CA TYR A 352 -7.97 8.12 4.43
C TYR A 352 -7.01 8.33 5.59
N ILE A 353 -6.35 7.24 5.97
CA ILE A 353 -5.25 7.25 6.92
C ILE A 353 -4.01 6.87 6.13
N ASP A 354 -2.99 7.71 6.23
CA ASP A 354 -1.67 7.43 5.69
C ASP A 354 -0.61 7.66 6.76
N SER A 355 0.65 7.51 6.37
CA SER A 355 1.78 7.70 7.26
C SER A 355 1.93 9.11 7.84
N GLN A 356 1.21 10.09 7.28
CA GLN A 356 1.16 11.44 7.82
C GLN A 356 -0.02 11.64 8.80
N GLY A 357 -0.89 10.64 8.93
CA GLY A 357 -2.03 10.59 9.83
C GLY A 357 -3.38 10.55 9.10
N PHE A 358 -4.42 11.01 9.80
CA PHE A 358 -5.79 10.97 9.27
C PHE A 358 -6.14 12.26 8.51
N SER A 359 -6.57 12.10 7.27
CA SER A 359 -6.98 13.17 6.36
C SER A 359 -8.34 12.92 5.71
N ARG A 360 -8.98 14.02 5.29
CA ARG A 360 -10.24 14.00 4.54
C ARG A 360 -10.15 14.88 3.32
N ARG A 361 -10.78 14.50 2.22
CA ARG A 361 -10.78 15.27 0.98
C ARG A 361 -12.16 15.25 0.33
N PRO A 362 -12.81 16.40 0.11
CA PRO A 362 -14.04 16.42 -0.66
C PRO A 362 -13.76 16.07 -2.12
N PHE A 363 -14.71 15.44 -2.78
CA PHE A 363 -14.64 15.14 -4.20
C PHE A 363 -16.01 15.33 -4.86
N THR A 364 -15.99 15.64 -6.15
CA THR A 364 -17.18 15.65 -7.01
C THR A 364 -17.00 14.68 -8.15
N LYS A 365 -18.07 13.99 -8.51
CA LYS A 365 -18.14 13.11 -9.68
C LYS A 365 -18.98 13.79 -10.75
N SER A 366 -18.49 13.79 -11.99
CA SER A 366 -19.24 14.19 -13.18
C SER A 366 -18.97 13.19 -14.30
N GLY A 367 -19.91 12.30 -14.56
CA GLY A 367 -19.74 11.19 -15.50
C GLY A 367 -18.58 10.28 -15.08
N SER A 368 -17.58 10.13 -15.95
CA SER A 368 -16.37 9.34 -15.70
C SER A 368 -15.20 10.14 -15.12
N THR A 369 -15.44 11.36 -14.63
CA THR A 369 -14.39 12.22 -14.07
C THR A 369 -14.64 12.48 -12.59
N ILE A 370 -13.58 12.39 -11.80
CA ILE A 370 -13.55 12.81 -10.39
C ILE A 370 -12.69 14.09 -10.28
N SER A 371 -13.17 15.06 -9.51
CA SER A 371 -12.40 16.24 -9.12
C SER A 371 -12.25 16.29 -7.61
N LEU A 372 -11.01 16.46 -7.14
CA LEU A 372 -10.68 16.50 -5.71
C LEU A 372 -10.56 17.94 -5.22
N GLY A 373 -11.17 18.27 -4.08
CA GLY A 373 -10.92 19.52 -3.36
C GLY A 373 -9.63 19.51 -2.55
N GLY A 374 -9.40 20.48 -1.67
CA GLY A 374 -8.22 20.50 -0.80
C GLY A 374 -8.30 19.44 0.31
N PRO A 375 -7.18 18.79 0.69
CA PRO A 375 -7.17 17.89 1.85
C PRO A 375 -7.30 18.70 3.15
N THR A 376 -8.01 18.14 4.12
CA THR A 376 -8.11 18.64 5.50
C THR A 376 -7.49 17.60 6.42
N LYS A 377 -6.31 17.90 6.97
CA LYS A 377 -5.68 17.07 8.00
C LYS A 377 -6.46 17.20 9.30
N VAL A 378 -6.82 16.09 9.91
CA VAL A 378 -7.66 16.09 11.12
C VAL A 378 -6.82 15.92 12.37
N THR A 379 -5.98 14.90 12.41
CA THR A 379 -5.17 14.52 13.57
C THR A 379 -4.15 13.45 13.18
N TYR A 380 -3.17 13.22 14.04
CA TYR A 380 -2.40 11.98 14.00
C TYR A 380 -3.31 10.83 14.47
N SER A 381 -3.32 9.75 13.72
CA SER A 381 -4.03 8.52 14.02
C SER A 381 -2.95 7.47 14.14
N GLY A 382 -2.86 6.78 15.28
CA GLY A 382 -1.87 5.72 15.44
C GLY A 382 -2.29 4.42 14.77
N GLU A 383 -3.56 4.33 14.37
CA GLU A 383 -4.20 3.11 13.92
C GLU A 383 -4.80 3.20 12.51
N TYR A 384 -4.97 2.06 11.85
CA TYR A 384 -5.35 1.95 10.44
C TYR A 384 -6.86 1.79 10.21
N ARG A 385 -7.72 2.44 11.00
CA ARG A 385 -9.18 2.30 10.88
C ARG A 385 -9.87 3.64 10.67
N VAL A 386 -10.60 3.73 9.56
CA VAL A 386 -11.45 4.87 9.25
C VAL A 386 -12.76 4.38 8.66
N SER A 387 -13.87 4.95 9.08
CA SER A 387 -15.17 4.67 8.47
C SER A 387 -15.99 5.94 8.37
N ARG A 388 -16.56 6.21 7.21
CA ARG A 388 -17.26 7.44 6.90
C ARG A 388 -18.70 7.18 6.49
N ASP A 389 -19.61 7.97 7.04
CA ASP A 389 -20.96 8.09 6.51
C ASP A 389 -21.45 9.54 6.61
N GLY A 390 -22.05 10.02 5.53
CA GLY A 390 -22.50 11.39 5.40
C GLY A 390 -21.41 12.42 5.75
N ARG A 391 -21.65 13.14 6.86
CA ARG A 391 -20.77 14.22 7.37
C ARG A 391 -19.85 13.78 8.51
N ARG A 392 -19.85 12.50 8.86
CA ARG A 392 -19.16 11.96 10.03
C ARG A 392 -18.10 10.96 9.59
N THR A 393 -16.98 10.97 10.28
CA THR A 393 -15.94 9.96 10.15
C THR A 393 -15.62 9.40 11.53
N ALA A 394 -15.74 8.09 11.69
CA ALA A 394 -15.19 7.35 12.82
C ALA A 394 -13.71 7.03 12.55
N TYR A 395 -12.86 7.15 13.56
CA TYR A 395 -11.45 6.82 13.50
C TYR A 395 -10.91 6.48 14.88
N LEU A 396 -9.75 5.81 14.92
CA LEU A 396 -8.99 5.55 16.13
C LEU A 396 -7.81 6.51 16.22
N ASP A 397 -7.53 7.08 17.39
CA ASP A 397 -6.34 7.93 17.57
C ASP A 397 -5.09 7.09 17.87
N GLN A 398 -4.06 7.68 18.47
CA GLN A 398 -2.80 6.99 18.79
C GLN A 398 -2.84 6.22 20.12
N ASP A 399 -3.86 6.49 20.93
CA ASP A 399 -4.09 5.88 22.23
C ASP A 399 -5.21 4.83 22.15
N ASP A 400 -5.55 4.39 20.92
CA ASP A 400 -6.62 3.45 20.56
C ASP A 400 -8.04 3.92 20.96
N ASP A 401 -8.22 5.23 21.19
CA ASP A 401 -9.52 5.79 21.50
C ASP A 401 -10.40 5.90 20.26
N LEU A 402 -11.68 5.54 20.41
CA LEU A 402 -12.65 5.67 19.34
C LEU A 402 -13.24 7.06 19.32
N TRP A 403 -13.02 7.77 18.22
CA TRP A 403 -13.54 9.10 17.98
C TRP A 403 -14.49 9.15 16.79
N LEU A 404 -15.48 10.03 16.90
CA LEU A 404 -16.24 10.55 15.77
C LEU A 404 -15.82 11.99 15.51
N ILE A 405 -15.63 12.34 14.25
CA ILE A 405 -15.47 13.73 13.84
C ILE A 405 -16.44 14.10 12.73
N THR A 406 -17.06 15.27 12.86
CA THR A 406 -17.91 15.85 11.80
C THR A 406 -17.09 16.72 10.84
N ASP A 407 -17.64 17.02 9.67
CA ASP A 407 -16.94 17.85 8.67
C ASP A 407 -16.64 19.28 9.15
N ASP A 408 -17.37 19.79 10.14
CA ASP A 408 -17.07 21.07 10.81
C ASP A 408 -16.01 20.96 11.92
N GLY A 409 -15.43 19.78 12.12
CA GLY A 409 -14.31 19.55 13.03
C GLY A 409 -14.71 19.19 14.48
N VAL A 410 -16.00 19.11 14.79
CA VAL A 410 -16.44 18.70 16.13
C VAL A 410 -16.08 17.23 16.36
N LYS A 411 -15.31 16.98 17.43
CA LYS A 411 -14.89 15.65 17.86
C LYS A 411 -15.76 15.17 19.03
N THR A 412 -16.20 13.92 18.97
CA THR A 412 -16.92 13.24 20.04
C THR A 412 -16.23 11.92 20.34
N ARG A 413 -15.75 11.73 21.57
CA ARG A 413 -15.21 10.45 22.02
C ARG A 413 -16.36 9.47 22.19
N VAL A 414 -16.26 8.30 21.56
CA VAL A 414 -17.24 7.20 21.62
C VAL A 414 -16.83 6.16 22.65
N PHE A 415 -15.53 5.88 22.70
CA PHE A 415 -14.94 4.90 23.60
C PHE A 415 -13.58 5.42 24.08
N ASP A 416 -13.29 5.19 25.35
CA ASP A 416 -12.04 5.53 26.02
C ASP A 416 -11.28 4.23 26.24
N ALA A 417 -10.17 4.04 25.56
CA ALA A 417 -9.31 2.89 25.78
C ALA A 417 -8.70 3.01 27.18
N VAL A 418 -8.71 1.91 27.93
CA VAL A 418 -8.13 1.83 29.27
C VAL A 418 -7.21 0.62 29.26
N GLY A 419 -6.09 0.61 29.97
CA GLY A 419 -4.97 -0.33 29.71
C GLY A 419 -5.24 -1.85 29.61
N ILE A 420 -6.45 -2.35 29.91
CA ILE A 420 -6.87 -3.74 29.68
C ILE A 420 -7.98 -3.91 28.63
N VAL A 421 -8.50 -2.83 28.04
CA VAL A 421 -9.58 -2.81 27.05
C VAL A 421 -9.20 -1.86 25.92
N ALA A 422 -9.06 -2.39 24.71
CA ALA A 422 -8.83 -1.59 23.51
C ALA A 422 -9.85 -1.96 22.42
N VAL A 423 -9.87 -1.20 21.34
CA VAL A 423 -10.54 -1.61 20.11
C VAL A 423 -9.65 -2.67 19.43
N VAL A 424 -10.22 -3.77 18.94
CA VAL A 424 -9.42 -4.85 18.31
C VAL A 424 -8.70 -4.34 17.07
N GLN A 425 -7.39 -4.58 17.04
CA GLN A 425 -6.48 -4.25 15.94
C GLN A 425 -6.10 -5.47 15.09
N THR A 426 -6.20 -6.68 15.62
CA THR A 426 -5.34 -7.81 15.21
C THR A 426 -5.73 -8.49 13.91
N GLU A 427 -6.93 -8.27 13.37
CA GLU A 427 -7.33 -8.88 12.10
C GLU A 427 -7.93 -7.87 11.11
N ASN A 428 -7.44 -7.91 9.87
CA ASN A 428 -7.94 -7.09 8.75
C ASN A 428 -9.44 -7.30 8.44
N GLU A 429 -10.10 -8.26 9.11
CA GLU A 429 -11.50 -8.64 8.91
C GLU A 429 -12.46 -8.04 9.98
N ALA A 430 -11.94 -7.34 10.99
CA ALA A 430 -12.78 -6.80 12.05
C ALA A 430 -13.70 -5.67 11.54
N PRO A 431 -15.01 -5.72 11.81
CA PRO A 431 -15.95 -4.72 11.34
C PRO A 431 -15.70 -3.36 12.01
N PHE A 432 -15.44 -2.34 11.21
CA PHE A 432 -15.37 -0.94 11.62
C PHE A 432 -16.22 -0.12 10.64
N GLN A 433 -17.51 0.02 10.92
CA GLN A 433 -18.48 0.56 9.96
C GLN A 433 -19.40 1.59 10.62
N LEU A 434 -19.36 2.82 10.12
CA LEU A 434 -20.28 3.88 10.44
C LEU A 434 -21.39 3.88 9.39
N SER A 435 -22.65 3.78 9.83
CA SER A 435 -23.79 3.94 8.93
C SER A 435 -24.98 4.58 9.64
N GLY A 436 -25.43 5.70 9.09
CA GLY A 436 -26.42 6.58 9.67
C GLY A 436 -25.99 7.15 11.01
N HIS A 437 -26.57 6.60 12.06
CA HIS A 437 -26.39 6.99 13.46
C HIS A 437 -25.91 5.80 14.29
N ARG A 438 -25.34 4.78 13.64
CA ARG A 438 -24.76 3.63 14.31
C ARG A 438 -23.33 3.42 13.86
N LEU A 439 -22.50 2.99 14.82
CA LEU A 439 -21.14 2.59 14.58
C LEU A 439 -20.97 1.15 15.09
N LEU A 440 -20.64 0.25 14.16
CA LEU A 440 -20.25 -1.12 14.43
C LEU A 440 -18.73 -1.15 14.62
N TRP A 441 -18.28 -1.73 15.72
CA TRP A 441 -16.85 -1.83 16.09
C TRP A 441 -16.62 -3.08 16.95
N ILE A 442 -15.36 -3.48 17.15
CA ILE A 442 -15.01 -4.63 18.01
C ILE A 442 -14.29 -4.14 19.27
N LYS A 443 -14.76 -4.62 20.43
CA LYS A 443 -14.13 -4.41 21.73
C LYS A 443 -13.28 -5.62 22.09
N SER A 444 -12.03 -5.36 22.47
CA SER A 444 -11.10 -6.37 22.99
C SER A 444 -10.82 -6.18 24.46
N VAL A 445 -10.58 -7.28 25.17
CA VAL A 445 -10.10 -7.26 26.56
C VAL A 445 -8.84 -8.09 26.68
N TYR A 446 -7.80 -7.52 27.30
CA TYR A 446 -6.47 -8.11 27.44
C TYR A 446 -6.21 -8.55 28.88
N PRO A 447 -5.34 -9.57 29.06
CA PRO A 447 -5.12 -10.19 30.37
C PRO A 447 -4.35 -9.31 31.37
N SER A 448 -3.67 -8.26 30.92
CA SER A 448 -2.90 -7.38 31.80
C SER A 448 -2.76 -5.96 31.26
N SER A 449 -2.53 -5.00 32.16
CA SER A 449 -2.44 -3.57 31.84
C SER A 449 -1.19 -3.13 31.06
N GLY A 450 -0.32 -4.09 30.71
CA GLY A 450 0.85 -3.87 29.84
C GLY A 450 0.74 -4.61 28.50
N CYS A 451 -0.39 -5.26 28.24
CA CYS A 451 -0.66 -5.91 26.96
C CYS A 451 -1.29 -4.91 26.00
N SER A 452 -0.55 -4.55 24.95
CA SER A 452 -1.06 -3.84 23.77
C SER A 452 -1.54 -4.87 22.73
N PRO A 453 -2.48 -4.51 21.83
CA PRO A 453 -2.88 -5.37 20.71
C PRO A 453 -1.72 -5.86 19.84
N VAL A 454 -0.58 -5.15 19.85
CA VAL A 454 0.64 -5.53 19.12
C VAL A 454 1.44 -6.62 19.85
N ALA A 455 1.26 -6.76 21.16
CA ALA A 455 2.12 -7.58 22.03
C ALA A 455 1.43 -8.82 22.62
N CYS A 456 0.09 -8.84 22.68
CA CYS A 456 -0.66 -9.91 23.32
C CYS A 456 -1.93 -10.25 22.54
N ASP A 457 -2.32 -11.51 22.60
CA ASP A 457 -3.66 -11.93 22.17
C ASP A 457 -4.70 -11.46 23.21
N PRO A 458 -5.89 -11.03 22.75
CA PRO A 458 -6.97 -10.69 23.66
C PRO A 458 -7.54 -11.95 24.35
N GLU A 459 -8.03 -11.78 25.59
CA GLU A 459 -8.77 -12.83 26.29
C GLU A 459 -10.11 -13.14 25.61
N TYR A 460 -10.77 -12.10 25.09
CA TYR A 460 -11.99 -12.22 24.30
C TYR A 460 -12.28 -10.95 23.48
N GLU A 461 -13.02 -11.14 22.40
CA GLU A 461 -13.45 -10.08 21.48
C GLU A 461 -14.98 -10.03 21.41
N ARG A 462 -15.56 -8.84 21.38
CA ARG A 462 -17.03 -8.66 21.29
C ARG A 462 -17.40 -7.64 20.24
N ALA A 463 -18.39 -7.98 19.41
CA ALA A 463 -18.97 -7.04 18.47
C ALA A 463 -19.86 -6.04 19.22
N MET A 464 -19.64 -4.75 18.97
CA MET A 464 -20.29 -3.64 19.64
C MET A 464 -21.05 -2.78 18.63
N LEU A 465 -22.22 -2.28 19.04
CA LEU A 465 -23.02 -1.35 18.27
C LEU A 465 -23.29 -0.09 19.08
N TYR A 466 -22.62 0.99 18.72
CA TYR A 466 -22.82 2.31 19.32
C TYR A 466 -23.95 3.06 18.63
N ASP A 467 -24.91 3.58 19.40
CA ASP A 467 -25.97 4.47 18.89
C ASP A 467 -25.61 5.93 19.16
N LEU A 468 -25.32 6.67 18.09
CA LEU A 468 -24.87 8.06 18.14
C LEU A 468 -25.92 9.01 18.75
N ARG A 469 -27.19 8.61 18.83
CA ARG A 469 -28.27 9.44 19.37
C ARG A 469 -28.33 9.38 20.88
N THR A 470 -28.09 8.19 21.44
CA THR A 470 -28.24 7.91 22.87
C THR A 470 -26.90 7.84 23.59
N GLY A 471 -25.79 7.68 22.86
CA GLY A 471 -24.49 7.42 23.44
C GLY A 471 -24.34 6.01 24.03
N VAL A 472 -25.25 5.10 23.69
CA VAL A 472 -25.29 3.74 24.26
C VAL A 472 -24.54 2.77 23.36
N ASN A 473 -23.63 1.99 23.96
CA ASN A 473 -23.01 0.83 23.34
C ASN A 473 -23.81 -0.43 23.65
N THR A 474 -24.21 -1.18 22.62
CA THR A 474 -24.89 -2.48 22.74
C THR A 474 -23.92 -3.59 22.37
N ASP A 475 -23.81 -4.58 23.24
CA ASP A 475 -23.05 -5.80 22.99
C ASP A 475 -23.85 -6.75 22.07
N LEU A 476 -23.28 -7.11 20.94
CA LEU A 476 -23.88 -8.01 19.95
C LEU A 476 -23.46 -9.47 20.15
N GLY A 477 -22.55 -9.73 21.09
CA GLY A 477 -22.00 -11.04 21.40
C GLY A 477 -20.53 -11.20 21.02
N GLU A 478 -20.03 -12.40 21.26
CA GLU A 478 -18.64 -12.79 21.00
C GLU A 478 -18.32 -12.75 19.51
N TYR A 479 -17.24 -12.04 19.18
CA TYR A 479 -16.56 -12.08 17.90
C TYR A 479 -15.57 -13.25 17.95
N VAL A 480 -15.74 -14.21 17.05
CA VAL A 480 -14.85 -15.36 16.90
C VAL A 480 -14.52 -15.51 15.43
N ASP A 481 -13.35 -16.07 15.15
CA ASP A 481 -12.88 -16.32 13.80
C ASP A 481 -13.98 -16.94 12.90
N GLY A 482 -14.19 -16.36 11.72
CA GLY A 482 -15.25 -16.74 10.78
C GLY A 482 -16.64 -16.11 11.00
N LYS A 483 -16.83 -15.28 12.04
CA LYS A 483 -18.00 -14.41 12.16
C LYS A 483 -17.72 -13.03 11.57
N GLN A 484 -18.42 -12.72 10.50
CA GLN A 484 -18.38 -11.42 9.83
C GLN A 484 -19.61 -10.62 10.21
N PHE A 485 -19.49 -9.30 10.27
CA PHE A 485 -20.60 -8.38 10.52
C PHE A 485 -20.55 -7.24 9.52
N ALA A 486 -21.72 -6.74 9.13
CA ALA A 486 -21.84 -5.55 8.30
C ALA A 486 -23.06 -4.73 8.69
N LEU A 487 -22.96 -3.41 8.57
CA LEU A 487 -23.93 -2.44 9.02
C LEU A 487 -24.30 -1.48 7.90
N TRP A 488 -25.60 -1.34 7.64
CA TRP A 488 -26.13 -0.28 6.77
C TRP A 488 -27.48 0.22 7.26
N GLY A 489 -27.52 1.48 7.69
CA GLY A 489 -28.70 2.10 8.29
C GLY A 489 -29.25 1.29 9.47
N ASN A 490 -30.46 0.73 9.31
CA ASN A 490 -31.12 -0.15 10.29
C ASN A 490 -30.90 -1.65 10.05
N TYR A 491 -30.10 -2.05 9.07
CA TYR A 491 -29.79 -3.45 8.84
C TYR A 491 -28.42 -3.82 9.39
N LEU A 492 -28.38 -4.90 10.16
CA LEU A 492 -27.16 -5.60 10.57
C LEU A 492 -27.15 -6.96 9.88
N ALA A 493 -26.19 -7.20 8.99
CA ALA A 493 -25.90 -8.54 8.50
C ALA A 493 -24.80 -9.16 9.37
N TYR A 494 -24.90 -10.46 9.64
CA TYR A 494 -23.86 -11.20 10.34
C TYR A 494 -23.79 -12.65 9.87
N SER A 495 -22.60 -13.24 9.92
CA SER A 495 -22.43 -14.68 9.74
C SER A 495 -22.31 -15.41 11.07
N GLU A 496 -22.76 -16.66 11.06
CA GLU A 496 -22.48 -17.63 12.12
C GLU A 496 -21.22 -18.44 11.75
N ALA A 497 -20.60 -19.09 12.74
CA ALA A 497 -19.45 -20.00 12.51
C ALA A 497 -19.78 -21.16 11.53
N SER A 498 -21.07 -21.47 11.35
CA SER A 498 -21.59 -22.44 10.38
C SER A 498 -21.55 -21.93 8.92
N GLY A 499 -21.11 -20.70 8.67
CA GLY A 499 -21.15 -20.04 7.35
C GLY A 499 -22.55 -19.58 6.93
N ARG A 500 -23.56 -19.70 7.81
CA ARG A 500 -24.90 -19.16 7.61
C ARG A 500 -24.87 -17.64 7.72
N ILE A 501 -25.65 -16.94 6.90
CA ILE A 501 -25.75 -15.46 6.93
C ILE A 501 -27.17 -15.05 7.29
N LEU A 502 -27.28 -14.19 8.29
CA LEU A 502 -28.53 -13.62 8.80
C LEU A 502 -28.50 -12.10 8.62
N ARG A 503 -29.67 -11.50 8.38
CA ARG A 503 -29.86 -10.05 8.40
C ARG A 503 -30.93 -9.68 9.40
N LYS A 504 -30.57 -8.86 10.38
CA LYS A 504 -31.46 -8.30 11.40
C LYS A 504 -31.85 -6.87 11.06
N ASP A 505 -33.13 -6.58 11.10
CA ASP A 505 -33.65 -5.21 11.18
C ASP A 505 -33.58 -4.74 12.63
N LEU A 506 -32.73 -3.75 12.89
CA LEU A 506 -32.47 -3.19 14.21
C LEU A 506 -33.65 -2.36 14.75
N SER A 507 -34.59 -1.96 13.89
CA SER A 507 -35.78 -1.20 14.30
C SER A 507 -36.93 -2.10 14.77
N SER A 508 -37.14 -3.25 14.12
CA SER A 508 -38.21 -4.20 14.44
C SER A 508 -37.74 -5.44 15.21
N GLY A 509 -36.44 -5.73 15.17
CA GLY A 509 -35.86 -6.98 15.66
C GLY A 509 -36.02 -8.16 14.71
N ALA A 510 -36.71 -8.00 13.57
CA ALA A 510 -36.95 -9.08 12.62
C ALA A 510 -35.63 -9.60 12.03
N VAL A 511 -35.50 -10.93 11.93
CA VAL A 511 -34.32 -11.60 11.38
C VAL A 511 -34.73 -12.41 10.16
N VAL A 512 -33.95 -12.30 9.08
CA VAL A 512 -34.14 -13.05 7.84
C VAL A 512 -32.87 -13.81 7.50
N GLU A 513 -33.02 -15.08 7.11
CA GLU A 513 -31.92 -15.86 6.56
C GLU A 513 -31.62 -15.44 5.12
N VAL A 514 -30.37 -15.00 4.91
CA VAL A 514 -29.85 -14.57 3.62
C VAL A 514 -29.19 -15.74 2.91
N LYS A 515 -28.42 -16.55 3.63
CA LYS A 515 -27.68 -17.69 3.11
C LYS A 515 -27.71 -18.82 4.13
N ALA A 516 -27.99 -20.03 3.67
CA ALA A 516 -27.91 -21.23 4.49
C ALA A 516 -26.48 -21.52 4.95
N ALA A 517 -26.35 -22.39 5.96
CA ALA A 517 -25.05 -22.89 6.43
C ALA A 517 -24.22 -23.48 5.26
N GLY A 518 -22.90 -23.37 5.36
CA GLY A 518 -21.99 -23.78 4.28
C GLY A 518 -20.55 -23.36 4.56
N PRO A 519 -19.75 -23.08 3.51
CA PRO A 519 -18.37 -22.64 3.68
C PRO A 519 -18.28 -21.36 4.54
N ARG A 520 -17.13 -21.19 5.22
CA ARG A 520 -16.83 -20.02 6.06
C ARG A 520 -17.03 -18.74 5.25
N VAL A 521 -17.62 -17.73 5.88
CA VAL A 521 -17.75 -16.38 5.32
C VAL A 521 -16.48 -15.61 5.67
N ALA A 522 -15.82 -15.05 4.67
CA ALA A 522 -14.59 -14.27 4.83
C ALA A 522 -14.87 -12.75 4.73
N GLY A 523 -15.71 -12.35 3.78
CA GLY A 523 -16.20 -10.98 3.66
C GLY A 523 -17.72 -10.93 3.74
N LEU A 524 -18.26 -9.87 4.33
CA LEU A 524 -19.69 -9.60 4.40
C LEU A 524 -19.94 -8.11 4.24
N ASP A 525 -20.93 -7.74 3.44
CA ASP A 525 -21.42 -6.37 3.39
C ASP A 525 -22.95 -6.29 3.15
N VAL A 526 -23.57 -5.18 3.51
CA VAL A 526 -25.02 -4.95 3.38
C VAL A 526 -25.30 -3.55 2.82
N ASN A 527 -26.22 -3.46 1.87
CA ASN A 527 -26.71 -2.21 1.33
C ASN A 527 -28.22 -2.29 1.13
N GLY A 528 -28.97 -1.77 2.11
CA GLY A 528 -30.43 -1.84 2.13
C GLY A 528 -30.95 -3.28 2.12
N THR A 529 -31.61 -3.65 1.03
CA THR A 529 -32.18 -4.99 0.87
C THR A 529 -31.21 -6.01 0.29
N ILE A 530 -29.97 -5.60 -0.01
CA ILE A 530 -28.97 -6.46 -0.63
C ILE A 530 -27.93 -6.81 0.43
N VAL A 531 -27.57 -8.09 0.50
CA VAL A 531 -26.46 -8.58 1.33
C VAL A 531 -25.50 -9.31 0.40
N ALA A 532 -24.22 -8.99 0.49
CA ALA A 532 -23.16 -9.61 -0.29
C ALA A 532 -22.14 -10.27 0.62
N TRP A 533 -21.47 -11.29 0.11
CA TRP A 533 -20.49 -12.05 0.88
C TRP A 533 -19.38 -12.58 -0.03
N SER A 534 -18.25 -12.90 0.60
CA SER A 534 -17.32 -13.88 0.07
C SER A 534 -17.27 -15.10 0.99
N THR A 535 -17.12 -16.27 0.39
CA THR A 535 -16.94 -17.52 1.13
C THR A 535 -15.65 -18.18 0.73
N CYS A 536 -15.03 -18.84 1.70
CA CYS A 536 -13.77 -19.54 1.59
C CYS A 536 -14.00 -21.05 1.68
N VAL A 537 -13.58 -21.77 0.66
CA VAL A 537 -13.64 -23.23 0.61
C VAL A 537 -12.24 -23.75 0.94
N LEU A 538 -12.12 -24.44 2.07
CA LEU A 538 -10.89 -25.12 2.46
C LEU A 538 -10.48 -26.11 1.36
N ALA A 539 -9.34 -25.84 0.73
CA ALA A 539 -8.71 -26.74 -0.21
C ALA A 539 -7.21 -26.81 0.12
N ASP A 540 -6.68 -28.03 0.30
CA ASP A 540 -5.24 -28.27 0.47
C ASP A 540 -4.56 -27.53 1.63
N GLY A 541 -5.30 -27.21 2.70
CA GLY A 541 -4.77 -26.48 3.87
C GLY A 541 -4.71 -24.96 3.71
N ASP A 542 -5.10 -24.45 2.54
CA ASP A 542 -5.28 -23.03 2.28
C ASP A 542 -6.77 -22.69 2.46
N PRO A 543 -7.13 -21.86 3.46
CA PRO A 543 -8.52 -21.63 3.79
C PRO A 543 -9.32 -20.98 2.66
N CYS A 544 -8.69 -20.26 1.73
CA CYS A 544 -9.40 -19.41 0.76
C CYS A 544 -8.97 -19.59 -0.70
N ARG A 545 -8.22 -20.66 -1.04
CA ARG A 545 -7.77 -20.92 -2.42
C ARG A 545 -8.87 -20.86 -3.46
N VAL A 546 -9.99 -21.51 -3.15
CA VAL A 546 -11.21 -21.37 -3.93
C VAL A 546 -12.18 -20.52 -3.11
N SER A 547 -12.54 -19.36 -3.66
CA SER A 547 -13.57 -18.51 -3.06
C SER A 547 -14.80 -18.40 -3.96
N LYS A 548 -15.91 -18.04 -3.36
CA LYS A 548 -17.09 -17.56 -4.09
C LYS A 548 -17.47 -16.20 -3.57
N VAL A 549 -17.77 -15.28 -4.45
CA VAL A 549 -18.41 -14.02 -4.12
C VAL A 549 -19.87 -14.10 -4.54
N GLY A 550 -20.77 -13.63 -3.69
CA GLY A 550 -22.19 -13.70 -3.97
C GLY A 550 -22.97 -12.56 -3.36
N TYR A 551 -24.20 -12.39 -3.83
CA TYR A 551 -25.14 -11.44 -3.25
C TYR A 551 -26.59 -11.96 -3.35
N ARG A 552 -27.44 -11.44 -2.47
CA ARG A 552 -28.88 -11.73 -2.46
C ARG A 552 -29.69 -10.48 -2.18
N VAL A 553 -30.78 -10.30 -2.93
CA VAL A 553 -31.80 -9.29 -2.66
C VAL A 553 -32.87 -9.88 -1.75
N VAL A 554 -32.81 -9.55 -0.46
CA VAL A 554 -33.64 -10.13 0.61
C VAL A 554 -35.14 -9.79 0.48
N SER A 555 -35.49 -8.70 -0.21
CA SER A 555 -36.89 -8.31 -0.43
C SER A 555 -37.60 -9.10 -1.53
N GLY A 556 -36.90 -9.98 -2.25
CA GLY A 556 -37.46 -10.75 -3.36
C GLY A 556 -37.35 -12.26 -3.17
N THR A 557 -37.96 -13.01 -4.09
CA THR A 557 -37.85 -14.48 -4.18
C THR A 557 -36.67 -14.92 -5.04
N PHE A 558 -35.73 -14.01 -5.34
CA PHE A 558 -34.58 -14.31 -6.18
C PHE A 558 -33.60 -15.21 -5.43
N GLU A 559 -33.10 -16.21 -6.14
CA GLU A 559 -31.98 -17.01 -5.69
C GLU A 559 -30.72 -16.14 -5.54
N PRO A 560 -29.82 -16.49 -4.62
CA PRO A 560 -28.48 -15.92 -4.57
C PRO A 560 -27.80 -15.93 -5.95
N ALA A 561 -27.19 -14.80 -6.31
CA ALA A 561 -26.22 -14.78 -7.41
C ALA A 561 -24.85 -15.12 -6.82
N GLU A 562 -24.16 -16.11 -7.39
CA GLU A 562 -22.80 -16.48 -7.01
C GLU A 562 -21.87 -16.45 -8.22
N LEU A 563 -20.63 -16.02 -7.99
CA LEU A 563 -19.54 -15.99 -8.95
C LEU A 563 -18.36 -16.71 -8.30
N THR A 564 -17.72 -17.59 -9.07
CA THR A 564 -16.44 -18.18 -8.66
C THR A 564 -15.37 -17.10 -8.65
N SER A 565 -14.54 -17.12 -7.62
CA SER A 565 -13.40 -16.25 -7.49
C SER A 565 -12.21 -16.98 -6.84
N GLU A 566 -11.10 -16.30 -6.69
CA GLU A 566 -9.87 -16.84 -6.11
C GLU A 566 -9.43 -15.91 -4.97
N HIS A 567 -9.24 -16.46 -3.77
CA HIS A 567 -8.74 -15.74 -2.59
C HIS A 567 -9.50 -14.44 -2.23
N SER A 568 -10.81 -14.40 -2.42
CA SER A 568 -11.64 -13.24 -2.03
C SER A 568 -11.97 -13.25 -0.55
N ASN A 569 -11.34 -12.36 0.21
CA ASN A 569 -11.58 -12.20 1.66
C ASN A 569 -12.32 -10.91 2.02
N GLN A 570 -12.41 -9.93 1.12
CA GLN A 570 -13.10 -8.66 1.38
C GLN A 570 -14.13 -8.38 0.29
N VAL A 571 -15.28 -7.84 0.69
CA VAL A 571 -16.32 -7.34 -0.21
C VAL A 571 -16.80 -5.96 0.24
N SER A 572 -17.26 -5.15 -0.71
CA SER A 572 -17.94 -3.88 -0.45
C SER A 572 -19.09 -3.70 -1.44
N LEU A 573 -20.23 -3.21 -0.96
CA LEU A 573 -21.51 -3.24 -1.66
C LEU A 573 -22.13 -1.86 -1.78
N THR A 574 -22.44 -1.47 -3.00
CA THR A 574 -23.25 -0.30 -3.31
C THR A 574 -24.64 -0.72 -3.76
N GLY A 575 -25.52 0.25 -4.05
CA GLY A 575 -26.85 -0.06 -4.59
C GLY A 575 -26.84 -0.75 -5.96
N GLY A 576 -25.70 -0.75 -6.67
CA GLY A 576 -25.58 -1.28 -8.03
C GLY A 576 -24.31 -2.05 -8.34
N TYR A 577 -23.35 -2.11 -7.41
CA TYR A 577 -22.09 -2.82 -7.58
C TYR A 577 -21.70 -3.63 -6.35
N LEU A 578 -21.07 -4.78 -6.59
CA LEU A 578 -20.30 -5.52 -5.61
C LEU A 578 -18.81 -5.42 -6.00
N ALA A 579 -18.01 -4.82 -5.12
CA ALA A 579 -16.56 -4.75 -5.21
C ALA A 579 -15.93 -5.83 -4.31
N PHE A 580 -14.83 -6.46 -4.75
CA PHE A 580 -14.18 -7.54 -4.00
C PHE A 580 -12.72 -7.73 -4.41
N THR A 581 -11.93 -8.36 -3.53
CA THR A 581 -10.54 -8.74 -3.80
C THR A 581 -10.45 -10.07 -4.54
N THR A 582 -9.40 -10.23 -5.36
CA THR A 582 -9.00 -11.52 -5.93
C THR A 582 -7.48 -11.65 -5.96
N SER A 583 -6.91 -12.80 -5.62
CA SER A 583 -5.49 -13.12 -5.86
C SER A 583 -5.37 -14.54 -6.42
N ALA A 584 -4.28 -14.83 -7.14
CA ALA A 584 -4.06 -16.16 -7.70
C ALA A 584 -3.56 -17.17 -6.65
N GLU A 585 -2.87 -16.70 -5.60
CA GLU A 585 -2.29 -17.53 -4.54
C GLU A 585 -2.39 -16.84 -3.17
N PHE A 586 -2.33 -17.64 -2.11
CA PHE A 586 -2.25 -17.19 -0.72
C PHE A 586 -0.81 -16.83 -0.41
N ARG A 587 -0.55 -15.52 -0.31
CA ARG A 587 0.76 -14.88 -0.14
C ARG A 587 1.51 -14.77 -1.48
N ASP A 588 2.19 -13.67 -1.64
CA ASP A 588 3.02 -13.33 -2.81
C ASP A 588 2.37 -13.19 -4.20
N ALA A 589 1.07 -13.48 -4.36
CA ALA A 589 0.36 -13.09 -5.57
C ALA A 589 -0.08 -11.61 -5.54
N PRO A 590 -0.06 -10.91 -6.69
CA PRO A 590 -0.79 -9.65 -6.85
C PRO A 590 -2.26 -9.79 -6.43
N VAL A 591 -2.73 -8.85 -5.61
CA VAL A 591 -4.15 -8.75 -5.26
C VAL A 591 -4.80 -7.73 -6.18
N PHE A 592 -5.91 -8.09 -6.80
CA PHE A 592 -6.68 -7.22 -7.69
C PHE A 592 -8.01 -6.86 -7.06
N LEU A 593 -8.40 -5.60 -7.24
CA LEU A 593 -9.75 -5.14 -6.97
C LEU A 593 -10.63 -5.40 -8.20
N LYS A 594 -11.69 -6.16 -8.01
CA LYS A 594 -12.71 -6.44 -9.02
C LYS A 594 -14.02 -5.79 -8.64
N THR A 595 -14.86 -5.54 -9.65
CA THR A 595 -16.24 -5.12 -9.47
C THR A 595 -17.15 -5.94 -10.37
N VAL A 596 -18.38 -6.18 -9.91
CA VAL A 596 -19.48 -6.70 -10.71
C VAL A 596 -20.69 -5.79 -10.57
N LYS A 597 -21.30 -5.44 -11.70
CA LYS A 597 -22.57 -4.71 -11.70
C LYS A 597 -23.68 -5.68 -11.33
N LEU A 598 -24.49 -5.35 -10.32
CA LEU A 598 -25.56 -6.23 -9.86
C LEU A 598 -26.55 -6.51 -10.99
N GLY A 599 -26.91 -7.78 -11.15
CA GLY A 599 -27.77 -8.27 -12.24
C GLY A 599 -27.03 -8.58 -13.55
N VAL A 600 -25.71 -8.40 -13.60
CA VAL A 600 -24.87 -8.69 -14.77
C VAL A 600 -23.80 -9.71 -14.38
N ALA A 601 -23.49 -10.67 -15.26
CA ALA A 601 -22.51 -11.72 -14.99
C ALA A 601 -21.04 -11.29 -15.17
N GLY A 602 -20.80 -10.12 -15.77
CA GLY A 602 -19.46 -9.65 -16.13
C GLY A 602 -18.71 -8.99 -14.96
N MET A 603 -17.48 -9.44 -14.73
CA MET A 603 -16.54 -8.83 -13.79
C MET A 603 -15.62 -7.85 -14.52
N SER A 604 -15.31 -6.73 -13.87
CA SER A 604 -14.34 -5.74 -14.33
C SER A 604 -13.20 -5.61 -13.33
N THR A 605 -11.96 -5.56 -13.81
CA THR A 605 -10.80 -5.18 -12.98
C THR A 605 -10.82 -3.67 -12.80
N VAL A 606 -10.74 -3.22 -11.54
CA VAL A 606 -10.50 -1.82 -11.21
C VAL A 606 -9.00 -1.58 -11.25
N GLY A 607 -8.23 -2.21 -10.37
CA GLY A 607 -6.79 -2.01 -10.30
C GLY A 607 -6.12 -3.07 -9.42
N GLN A 608 -4.81 -2.97 -9.28
CA GLN A 608 -4.06 -3.79 -8.34
C GLN A 608 -4.03 -3.08 -6.97
N LEU A 609 -4.25 -3.84 -5.90
CA LEU A 609 -4.15 -3.37 -4.53
C LEU A 609 -2.70 -3.46 -4.05
N GLY A 610 -2.31 -2.55 -3.16
CA GLY A 610 -1.01 -2.60 -2.49
C GLY A 610 -0.85 -3.81 -1.59
N ARG A 611 0.40 -4.28 -1.50
CA ARG A 611 0.81 -5.29 -0.52
C ARG A 611 1.06 -4.62 0.83
N ASN A 612 0.08 -3.93 1.39
CA ASN A 612 0.13 -3.64 2.81
C ASN A 612 -0.58 -4.81 3.53
N SER A 613 0.18 -5.84 3.89
CA SER A 613 -0.34 -6.97 4.70
C SER A 613 -1.03 -6.51 6.00
N TRP A 614 -0.81 -5.26 6.39
CA TRP A 614 -1.32 -4.59 7.58
C TRP A 614 -2.55 -3.70 7.34
N ALA A 615 -2.96 -3.47 6.08
CA ALA A 615 -4.15 -2.65 5.84
C ALA A 615 -5.43 -3.40 6.14
N SER A 616 -6.07 -2.85 7.14
CA SER A 616 -7.38 -3.13 7.67
C SER A 616 -8.52 -2.97 6.64
N VAL A 617 -8.44 -1.97 5.77
CA VAL A 617 -9.44 -1.68 4.73
C VAL A 617 -8.72 -1.16 3.49
N MET A 618 -8.43 -2.07 2.54
CA MET A 618 -7.70 -1.72 1.31
C MET A 618 -8.57 -1.03 0.26
N PHE A 619 -9.89 -1.19 0.33
CA PHE A 619 -10.84 -0.51 -0.55
C PHE A 619 -12.21 -0.34 0.10
N GLU A 620 -12.97 0.62 -0.41
CA GLU A 620 -14.40 0.78 -0.12
C GLU A 620 -15.12 1.22 -1.40
N ALA A 621 -16.35 0.76 -1.59
CA ALA A 621 -17.24 1.22 -2.64
C ALA A 621 -18.42 1.98 -2.02
N PHE A 622 -18.69 3.18 -2.53
CA PHE A 622 -19.83 3.98 -2.12
C PHE A 622 -20.49 4.60 -3.34
N ASP A 623 -21.80 4.40 -3.45
CA ASP A 623 -22.59 4.85 -4.60
C ASP A 623 -21.95 4.40 -5.93
N GLU A 624 -21.61 5.32 -6.82
CA GLU A 624 -20.95 5.03 -8.10
C GLU A 624 -19.44 5.34 -8.08
N THR A 625 -18.78 5.18 -6.93
CA THR A 625 -17.34 5.43 -6.74
C THR A 625 -16.71 4.27 -5.99
N VAL A 626 -15.48 3.93 -6.34
CA VAL A 626 -14.65 3.01 -5.56
C VAL A 626 -13.33 3.68 -5.23
N GLY A 627 -12.89 3.50 -4.00
CA GLY A 627 -11.62 3.99 -3.49
C GLY A 627 -10.77 2.81 -3.04
N TRP A 628 -9.48 2.85 -3.32
CA TRP A 628 -8.56 1.78 -2.95
C TRP A 628 -7.15 2.27 -2.72
N ILE A 629 -6.33 1.45 -2.09
CA ILE A 629 -4.90 1.69 -1.91
C ILE A 629 -4.14 0.94 -3.00
N GLY A 630 -3.46 1.68 -3.87
CA GLY A 630 -2.66 1.14 -4.97
C GLY A 630 -1.38 0.44 -4.51
N THR A 631 -0.67 -0.17 -5.47
CA THR A 631 0.63 -0.84 -5.24
C THR A 631 1.73 0.08 -4.73
N ASP A 632 1.62 1.36 -5.02
CA ASP A 632 2.49 2.44 -4.55
C ASP A 632 2.08 3.00 -3.18
N GLY A 633 1.11 2.37 -2.51
CA GLY A 633 0.56 2.87 -1.24
C GLY A 633 -0.32 4.11 -1.39
N VAL A 634 -0.60 4.60 -2.59
CA VAL A 634 -1.41 5.80 -2.81
C VAL A 634 -2.89 5.45 -2.76
N THR A 635 -3.68 6.22 -2.02
CA THR A 635 -5.14 6.14 -2.08
C THR A 635 -5.62 6.69 -3.41
N ARG A 636 -6.41 5.91 -4.15
CA ARG A 636 -6.97 6.27 -5.45
C ARG A 636 -8.50 6.25 -5.41
N LEU A 637 -9.13 7.06 -6.25
CA LEU A 637 -10.56 7.00 -6.52
C LEU A 637 -10.81 6.83 -8.00
N THR A 638 -11.79 6.01 -8.37
CA THR A 638 -12.28 5.92 -9.75
C THR A 638 -13.80 5.86 -9.78
N PRO A 639 -14.45 6.49 -10.79
CA PRO A 639 -15.88 6.38 -10.94
C PRO A 639 -16.26 5.01 -11.51
N LEU A 640 -17.32 4.43 -10.97
CA LEU A 640 -18.02 3.29 -11.57
C LEU A 640 -19.01 3.79 -12.62
N ALA A 641 -19.36 2.91 -13.56
CA ALA A 641 -20.38 3.24 -14.55
C ALA A 641 -21.74 3.46 -13.86
N ALA A 642 -22.55 4.35 -14.43
CA ALA A 642 -23.76 4.78 -13.76
C ALA A 642 -24.76 3.64 -13.53
N PHE A 643 -25.50 3.72 -12.43
CA PHE A 643 -26.63 2.87 -12.13
C PHE A 643 -27.75 3.67 -11.46
N THR A 644 -28.99 3.24 -11.68
CA THR A 644 -30.14 3.88 -11.06
C THR A 644 -30.35 3.32 -9.66
N ALA A 645 -30.15 4.15 -8.63
CA ALA A 645 -30.54 3.81 -7.27
C ALA A 645 -31.09 5.03 -6.55
N ARG A 646 -32.39 5.04 -6.27
CA ARG A 646 -33.05 6.13 -5.54
C ARG A 646 -32.39 6.40 -4.19
N PRO A 647 -32.31 7.68 -3.75
CA PRO A 647 -31.71 8.02 -2.47
C PRO A 647 -32.50 7.38 -1.33
N ARG A 648 -31.82 6.96 -0.28
CA ARG A 648 -32.42 6.31 0.88
C ARG A 648 -32.06 7.03 2.16
N TYR A 649 -33.05 7.27 3.00
CA TYR A 649 -32.86 7.71 4.37
C TYR A 649 -32.44 6.53 5.23
N LEU A 650 -31.23 6.58 5.79
CA LEU A 650 -30.60 5.48 6.52
C LEU A 650 -31.18 5.28 7.93
N GLY A 651 -32.18 6.09 8.31
CA GLY A 651 -32.91 5.98 9.56
C GLY A 651 -32.41 6.91 10.66
N ASN A 652 -33.20 6.95 11.73
CA ASN A 652 -33.05 7.70 12.99
C ASN A 652 -32.28 9.03 12.90
N ALA A 653 -33.01 10.08 12.54
CA ALA A 653 -32.53 11.45 12.48
C ALA A 653 -31.85 11.86 13.79
N THR A 654 -30.73 12.57 13.67
CA THR A 654 -30.04 13.20 14.78
C THR A 654 -30.57 14.62 14.92
N GLY A 655 -31.38 14.85 15.94
CA GLY A 655 -31.88 16.16 16.34
C GLY A 655 -32.51 16.06 17.73
N ALA A 656 -32.37 17.10 18.54
CA ALA A 656 -32.96 17.11 19.87
C ALA A 656 -34.48 16.93 19.77
N ALA A 657 -35.06 16.08 20.61
CA ALA A 657 -36.52 15.89 20.65
C ALA A 657 -37.26 17.17 21.06
N SER A 658 -36.57 18.06 21.76
CA SER A 658 -37.07 19.37 22.14
C SER A 658 -35.99 20.44 22.10
N PHE A 659 -36.39 21.71 21.95
CA PHE A 659 -35.51 22.86 22.07
C PHE A 659 -36.23 24.04 22.74
N PRO A 660 -35.52 24.92 23.47
CA PRO A 660 -36.13 26.12 24.04
C PRO A 660 -36.59 27.09 22.95
N LEU A 661 -37.69 27.79 23.21
CA LEU A 661 -38.09 28.93 22.39
C LEU A 661 -36.92 29.93 22.29
N ASN A 662 -36.68 30.47 21.09
CA ASN A 662 -35.51 31.31 20.74
C ASN A 662 -34.17 30.59 20.63
N SER A 663 -34.14 29.26 20.71
CA SER A 663 -32.97 28.46 20.32
C SER A 663 -33.14 27.89 18.91
N SER A 664 -32.07 27.27 18.38
CA SER A 664 -32.11 26.56 17.11
C SER A 664 -32.21 25.07 17.33
N TRP A 665 -33.22 24.45 16.70
CA TRP A 665 -33.27 23.02 16.48
C TRP A 665 -32.49 22.66 15.22
N ILE A 666 -31.56 21.72 15.36
CA ILE A 666 -30.77 21.20 14.25
C ILE A 666 -31.23 19.77 14.03
N LEU A 667 -31.78 19.51 12.84
CA LEU A 667 -32.14 18.19 12.36
C LEU A 667 -31.10 17.78 11.32
N GLU A 668 -30.50 16.61 11.52
CA GLU A 668 -29.61 15.98 10.55
C GLU A 668 -30.11 14.56 10.25
N LEU A 669 -30.19 14.25 8.96
CA LEU A 669 -30.84 13.06 8.42
C LEU A 669 -29.83 12.36 7.49
N PRO A 670 -29.24 11.22 7.90
CA PRO A 670 -28.30 10.50 7.04
C PRO A 670 -28.98 9.93 5.80
N ILE A 671 -28.38 10.14 4.63
CA ILE A 671 -28.90 9.75 3.31
C ILE A 671 -27.82 9.01 2.53
N SER A 672 -28.20 7.97 1.79
CA SER A 672 -27.28 7.13 1.01
C SER A 672 -26.57 7.84 -0.14
N LYS A 673 -27.01 9.05 -0.56
CA LYS A 673 -26.39 9.85 -1.62
C LYS A 673 -26.85 11.31 -1.55
N ALA A 674 -26.28 12.16 -2.42
CA ALA A 674 -26.64 13.57 -2.53
C ALA A 674 -28.14 13.76 -2.81
N LEU A 675 -28.70 14.87 -2.29
CA LEU A 675 -30.06 15.32 -2.53
C LEU A 675 -30.04 16.74 -3.11
N PRO A 676 -29.96 16.89 -4.45
CA PRO A 676 -30.05 18.18 -5.12
C PRO A 676 -31.38 18.90 -4.85
N THR A 677 -32.45 18.15 -4.61
CA THR A 677 -33.70 18.69 -4.06
C THR A 677 -33.93 18.11 -2.66
N CYS A 678 -34.21 18.97 -1.69
CA CYS A 678 -34.53 18.55 -0.33
C CYS A 678 -35.25 19.66 0.42
N THR A 679 -36.33 19.30 1.10
CA THR A 679 -37.07 20.18 2.00
C THR A 679 -37.53 19.44 3.25
N VAL A 680 -37.42 20.11 4.40
CA VAL A 680 -38.09 19.73 5.65
C VAL A 680 -39.29 20.65 5.86
N THR A 681 -40.49 20.10 5.90
CA THR A 681 -41.72 20.84 6.20
C THR A 681 -42.12 20.62 7.65
N ILE A 682 -42.24 21.69 8.43
CA ILE A 682 -42.68 21.69 9.82
C ILE A 682 -44.15 22.10 9.88
N LYS A 683 -44.97 21.31 10.59
CA LYS A 683 -46.42 21.49 10.70
C LYS A 683 -46.89 21.48 12.16
N SER A 684 -47.94 22.25 12.41
CA SER A 684 -48.77 22.18 13.61
C SER A 684 -50.14 21.65 13.18
N GLY A 685 -50.43 20.38 13.47
CA GLY A 685 -51.55 19.69 12.85
C GLY A 685 -51.40 19.68 11.32
N THR A 686 -52.38 20.23 10.60
CA THR A 686 -52.34 20.35 9.13
C THR A 686 -51.67 21.63 8.63
N THR A 687 -51.46 22.62 9.51
CA THR A 687 -50.92 23.92 9.12
C THR A 687 -49.41 23.87 8.99
N VAL A 688 -48.89 24.19 7.81
CA VAL A 688 -47.45 24.38 7.58
C VAL A 688 -46.99 25.64 8.30
N LYS A 689 -46.02 25.49 9.20
CA LYS A 689 -45.39 26.61 9.90
C LYS A 689 -44.13 27.06 9.18
N ARG A 690 -43.34 26.13 8.66
CA ARG A 690 -42.07 26.44 7.98
C ARG A 690 -41.75 25.37 6.94
N THR A 691 -41.15 25.77 5.83
CA THR A 691 -40.45 24.87 4.91
C THR A 691 -38.99 25.30 4.88
N ILE A 692 -38.09 24.34 5.10
CA ILE A 692 -36.65 24.59 5.26
C ILE A 692 -35.94 23.82 4.15
N PRO A 693 -35.18 24.49 3.26
CA PRO A 693 -34.35 23.78 2.29
C PRO A 693 -33.25 23.00 3.02
N CYS A 694 -32.97 21.79 2.55
CA CYS A 694 -31.97 20.89 3.13
C CYS A 694 -31.11 20.21 2.05
N THR A 695 -30.96 20.87 0.90
CA THR A 695 -30.20 20.32 -0.23
C THR A 695 -28.79 19.99 0.22
N THR A 696 -28.27 18.88 -0.28
CA THR A 696 -26.97 18.38 0.18
C THR A 696 -26.23 17.68 -0.93
N SER A 697 -24.93 17.97 -1.03
CA SER A 697 -23.95 17.20 -1.81
C SER A 697 -23.26 16.13 -0.98
N VAL A 698 -23.45 16.16 0.35
CA VAL A 698 -22.92 15.19 1.31
C VAL A 698 -24.04 14.26 1.77
N GLY A 699 -23.74 13.02 2.16
CA GLY A 699 -24.73 11.99 2.53
C GLY A 699 -25.52 12.26 3.81
N ALA A 700 -25.83 13.52 4.13
CA ALA A 700 -26.69 13.91 5.23
C ALA A 700 -27.44 15.20 4.89
N ALA A 701 -28.78 15.16 4.93
CA ALA A 701 -29.62 16.34 4.82
C ALA A 701 -29.70 17.06 6.17
N ARG A 702 -29.49 18.38 6.18
CA ARG A 702 -29.51 19.20 7.40
C ARG A 702 -30.53 20.31 7.30
N ALA A 703 -31.37 20.45 8.33
CA ALA A 703 -32.34 21.54 8.47
C ALA A 703 -32.14 22.22 9.83
N VAL A 704 -32.17 23.56 9.83
CA VAL A 704 -32.06 24.36 11.06
C VAL A 704 -33.33 25.19 11.21
N TRP A 705 -33.99 25.05 12.36
CA TRP A 705 -35.22 25.77 12.68
C TRP A 705 -35.08 26.53 14.00
N ASN A 706 -35.32 27.83 13.97
CA ASN A 706 -35.22 28.71 15.14
C ASN A 706 -36.57 28.91 15.87
N GLY A 707 -37.54 28.01 15.66
CA GLY A 707 -38.88 28.14 16.24
C GLY A 707 -39.73 29.27 15.64
N ARG A 708 -39.42 29.75 14.42
CA ARG A 708 -40.22 30.77 13.72
C ARG A 708 -40.97 30.20 12.53
N ASP A 709 -42.12 30.78 12.23
CA ASP A 709 -42.90 30.45 11.05
C ASP A 709 -42.34 31.11 9.76
N THR A 710 -43.03 30.97 8.64
CA THR A 710 -42.65 31.59 7.36
C THR A 710 -42.71 33.13 7.40
N ALA A 711 -43.58 33.70 8.23
CA ALA A 711 -43.70 35.15 8.41
C ALA A 711 -42.66 35.72 9.41
N GLY A 712 -41.85 34.86 10.04
CA GLY A 712 -40.83 35.25 11.00
C GLY A 712 -41.35 35.39 12.44
N ASN A 713 -42.61 35.05 12.70
CA ASN A 713 -43.18 35.06 14.05
C ASN A 713 -42.73 33.82 14.82
N LEU A 714 -42.54 33.96 16.14
CA LEU A 714 -42.33 32.80 17.00
C LEU A 714 -43.57 31.91 16.99
N VAL A 715 -43.36 30.61 16.85
CA VAL A 715 -44.45 29.64 17.01
C VAL A 715 -44.76 29.45 18.49
N ALA A 716 -45.98 29.01 18.80
CA ALA A 716 -46.35 28.70 20.17
C ALA A 716 -45.52 27.52 20.70
N LYS A 717 -45.33 27.45 22.03
CA LYS A 717 -44.79 26.25 22.67
C LYS A 717 -45.71 25.06 22.38
N GLY A 718 -45.14 23.89 22.13
CA GLY A 718 -45.91 22.69 21.76
C GLY A 718 -45.15 21.75 20.83
N THR A 719 -45.80 20.65 20.47
CA THR A 719 -45.24 19.62 19.59
C THR A 719 -45.60 19.87 18.14
N TYR A 720 -44.59 19.81 17.28
CA TYR A 720 -44.69 19.99 15.84
C TYR A 720 -44.27 18.70 15.14
N SER A 721 -44.96 18.35 14.06
CA SER A 721 -44.54 17.27 13.18
C SER A 721 -43.67 17.84 12.06
N TRP A 722 -42.68 17.08 11.61
CA TRP A 722 -41.89 17.42 10.44
C TRP A 722 -41.95 16.31 9.39
N THR A 723 -41.79 16.67 8.12
CA THR A 723 -41.70 15.73 7.00
C THR A 723 -40.52 16.11 6.12
N LEU A 724 -39.70 15.13 5.77
CA LEU A 724 -38.61 15.24 4.82
C LEU A 724 -39.07 14.75 3.45
N THR A 725 -38.84 15.58 2.43
CA THR A 725 -38.95 15.20 1.03
C THR A 725 -37.67 15.61 0.30
N GLY A 726 -37.23 14.79 -0.63
CA GLY A 726 -36.09 15.11 -1.48
C GLY A 726 -36.03 14.16 -2.66
N SER A 727 -35.19 14.49 -3.63
CA SER A 727 -34.96 13.67 -4.81
C SER A 727 -33.63 14.01 -5.44
N ASP A 728 -33.19 13.11 -6.32
CA ASP A 728 -32.16 13.38 -7.30
C ASP A 728 -32.60 12.86 -8.68
N ALA A 729 -31.65 12.68 -9.61
CA ALA A 729 -31.94 12.23 -10.97
C ALA A 729 -32.55 10.81 -11.03
N ASP A 730 -32.33 9.96 -10.02
CA ASP A 730 -32.89 8.60 -9.98
C ASP A 730 -34.28 8.54 -9.36
N GLY A 731 -34.75 9.63 -8.76
CA GLY A 731 -36.09 9.78 -8.23
C GLY A 731 -36.16 10.20 -6.76
N GLY A 732 -37.36 10.08 -6.18
CA GLY A 732 -37.65 10.56 -4.83
C GLY A 732 -36.97 9.73 -3.72
N LEU A 733 -36.69 10.37 -2.60
CA LEU A 733 -36.17 9.77 -1.38
C LEU A 733 -37.06 8.63 -0.87
N LEU A 734 -36.43 7.53 -0.50
CA LEU A 734 -37.04 6.34 0.08
C LEU A 734 -36.59 6.14 1.54
N TRP A 735 -37.33 5.33 2.29
CA TRP A 735 -36.83 4.74 3.52
C TRP A 735 -35.70 3.74 3.23
N TRP A 736 -34.85 3.47 4.22
CA TRP A 736 -33.79 2.45 4.17
C TRP A 736 -34.29 1.08 3.68
N ASN A 737 -35.53 0.71 4.00
CA ASN A 737 -36.18 -0.53 3.55
C ASN A 737 -36.77 -0.47 2.11
N GLY A 738 -36.65 0.66 1.42
CA GLY A 738 -37.17 0.88 0.06
C GLY A 738 -38.60 1.43 -0.01
N SER A 739 -39.28 1.63 1.12
CA SER A 739 -40.63 2.21 1.13
C SER A 739 -40.63 3.69 0.72
N ALA A 740 -41.66 4.11 -0.02
CA ALA A 740 -41.88 5.50 -0.42
C ALA A 740 -42.74 6.31 0.57
N ASN A 741 -43.01 5.76 1.76
CA ASN A 741 -43.78 6.45 2.79
C ASN A 741 -43.10 7.78 3.20
N PRO A 742 -43.87 8.81 3.62
CA PRO A 742 -43.28 10.06 4.09
C PRO A 742 -42.30 9.83 5.24
N ILE A 743 -41.09 10.37 5.13
CA ILE A 743 -40.11 10.36 6.21
C ILE A 743 -40.48 11.49 7.16
N SER A 744 -40.82 11.16 8.40
CA SER A 744 -41.37 12.13 9.34
C SER A 744 -40.95 11.86 10.78
N GLY A 745 -41.14 12.86 11.63
CA GLY A 745 -40.95 12.78 13.07
C GLY A 745 -41.60 13.95 13.78
N SER A 746 -41.24 14.16 15.04
CA SER A 746 -41.74 15.28 15.83
C SER A 746 -40.62 16.04 16.53
N VAL A 747 -40.91 17.26 16.94
CA VAL A 747 -40.05 18.12 17.77
C VAL A 747 -40.93 18.98 18.69
N THR A 748 -40.51 19.17 19.93
CA THR A 748 -41.22 20.01 20.91
C THR A 748 -40.51 21.34 21.14
N VAL A 749 -41.24 22.44 21.00
CA VAL A 749 -40.77 23.79 21.38
C VAL A 749 -41.15 24.02 22.85
N THR A 750 -40.16 24.32 23.69
CA THR A 750 -40.31 24.42 25.16
C THR A 750 -40.22 25.83 25.71
#